data_AF-A0A850WK07-F1
#
_entry.id   AF-A0A850WK07-F1
#
_cell.length_a   1.000
_cell.length_b   1.000
_cell.length_c   1.000
_cell.angle_alpha   90.00
_cell.angle_beta   90.00
_cell.angle_gamma   90.00
#
_symmetry.space_group_name_H-M   'P 1'
#
loop_
_entity.id
_entity.type
_entity.pdbx_description
1 polymer ?
#
loop_
_entity_poly.entity_id
_entity_poly.type
_entity_poly.pdbx_seq_one_letter_code
_entity_poly.pdbx_strand_id
1 'polypeptide(L)'
;MAEQEEALATLVRALRALTPTDLQEFKTKLLDAHAEGGWIIPEDFLAEAARPGALASCLGNSCSKEAAMDVAIGLLEEMNQRDLAEKLSDEKVKEYERKYREHVARGFLRYKEANSCLGENLSTSSRYTHPTISRRPWSERGGEDGAADTSHGAPPTSTVTVTARTLFKLDGDGQTPRVLVLVGAPGMGKTMTVRKVMVEWVERTLQAEFDYVFCIDCKDVASTKEASVAELVAKCCPHRRTPLGKVLEEQKKILFIFDGLEALRLPWLQPEEELSSDPSEVKPLETTLLSLLKGTVLPESSLLITTRPAALGGLGRCLAGGHCAEILGFSAAEREEYFRRYFEDDARAAVAFGFARANEILYGLCAIPAVSWTVCTVLRQELCKKKNLFECSNGATRMSVFYLSQLMTRGDRNDPRDLQRLLRKVCSLAAEGVWKHKVLFEEKEIAERGLDQPDLLPLFLNEKITRKVADQGSVYSFTHLHLQEFFAALFYALEDDEGADGDPRALPKDVKALLENYSESRKDLNPTIRFLFGLLSQKTIEYADKTIGCRISPRARDDLLRWLQGRHGGGSHPGPAMKVSELDMKVSELDMKVSELDTFHFLFEMNEKGFTRSALAPFAGVDLRDVKLTLYDQAALSFCLREWVGLGRVALRGCSFHQQDPEEEPAASLPQ
;
A
#
# COMPACT_ATOMS: atom_id res chain seq x y z
N MET A 1 -33.05 -17.00 -6.71
CA MET A 1 -34.39 -17.47 -6.30
C MET A 1 -34.90 -16.65 -5.11
N ALA A 2 -34.37 -16.78 -3.89
CA ALA A 2 -34.87 -16.01 -2.72
C ALA A 2 -34.74 -14.47 -2.86
N GLU A 3 -33.58 -13.98 -3.32
CA GLU A 3 -33.33 -12.55 -3.59
C GLU A 3 -34.17 -12.00 -4.76
N GLN A 4 -34.67 -12.89 -5.63
CA GLN A 4 -35.53 -12.51 -6.74
C GLN A 4 -36.98 -12.22 -6.28
N GLU A 5 -37.43 -12.76 -5.15
CA GLU A 5 -38.78 -12.48 -4.64
C GLU A 5 -38.85 -11.17 -3.85
N GLU A 6 -37.76 -10.75 -3.19
CA GLU A 6 -37.78 -9.64 -2.22
C GLU A 6 -37.98 -8.25 -2.85
N ALA A 7 -37.18 -7.88 -3.87
CA ALA A 7 -37.31 -6.58 -4.55
C ALA A 7 -38.66 -6.42 -5.28
N LEU A 8 -39.17 -7.52 -5.86
CA LEU A 8 -40.49 -7.53 -6.49
C LEU A 8 -41.59 -7.42 -5.43
N ALA A 9 -41.43 -8.05 -4.26
CA ALA A 9 -42.37 -7.94 -3.15
C ALA A 9 -42.45 -6.52 -2.59
N THR A 10 -41.33 -5.79 -2.56
CA THR A 10 -41.26 -4.37 -2.19
C THR A 10 -42.03 -3.51 -3.19
N LEU A 11 -41.82 -3.69 -4.50
CA LEU A 11 -42.59 -2.98 -5.52
C LEU A 11 -44.09 -3.30 -5.42
N VAL A 12 -44.45 -4.56 -5.19
CA VAL A 12 -45.85 -4.96 -4.96
C VAL A 12 -46.45 -4.28 -3.73
N ARG A 13 -45.67 -4.10 -2.65
CA ARG A 13 -46.12 -3.42 -1.43
C ARG A 13 -46.39 -1.94 -1.68
N ALA A 14 -45.53 -1.26 -2.44
CA ALA A 14 -45.73 0.13 -2.82
C ALA A 14 -46.99 0.29 -3.69
N LEU A 15 -47.15 -0.55 -4.71
CA LEU A 15 -48.34 -0.51 -5.59
C LEU A 15 -49.64 -0.90 -4.86
N ARG A 16 -49.58 -1.73 -3.81
CA ARG A 16 -50.75 -2.04 -2.95
C ARG A 16 -51.20 -0.88 -2.07
N ALA A 17 -50.32 0.09 -1.82
CA ALA A 17 -50.65 1.27 -1.01
C ALA A 17 -51.41 2.35 -1.82
N LEU A 18 -51.42 2.24 -3.15
CA LEU A 18 -52.19 3.10 -4.04
C LEU A 18 -53.70 2.82 -3.91
N THR A 19 -54.51 3.86 -4.06
CA THR A 19 -55.97 3.66 -4.21
C THR A 19 -56.27 2.98 -5.55
N PRO A 20 -57.46 2.38 -5.75
CA PRO A 20 -57.82 1.77 -7.03
C PRO A 20 -57.75 2.76 -8.21
N THR A 21 -58.03 4.03 -7.97
CA THR A 21 -57.94 5.10 -8.97
C THR A 21 -56.49 5.41 -9.32
N ASP A 22 -55.64 5.61 -8.30
CA ASP A 22 -54.22 5.90 -8.51
C ASP A 22 -53.51 4.71 -9.17
N LEU A 23 -53.88 3.47 -8.83
CA LEU A 23 -53.33 2.28 -9.46
C LEU A 23 -53.64 2.24 -10.97
N GLN A 24 -54.82 2.73 -11.38
CA GLN A 24 -55.14 2.84 -12.80
C GLN A 24 -54.39 3.98 -13.48
N GLU A 25 -54.26 5.12 -12.81
CA GLU A 25 -53.45 6.22 -13.32
C GLU A 25 -51.98 5.77 -13.52
N PHE A 26 -51.41 5.06 -12.54
CA PHE A 26 -50.08 4.45 -12.62
C PHE A 26 -49.95 3.53 -13.83
N LYS A 27 -50.94 2.66 -14.06
CA LYS A 27 -50.97 1.77 -15.23
C LYS A 27 -51.02 2.55 -16.54
N THR A 28 -51.80 3.63 -16.59
CA THR A 28 -51.94 4.47 -17.79
C THR A 28 -50.62 5.16 -18.11
N LYS A 29 -49.99 5.80 -17.12
CA LYS A 29 -48.69 6.44 -17.30
C LYS A 29 -47.57 5.45 -17.63
N LEU A 30 -47.64 4.23 -17.10
CA LEU A 30 -46.71 3.16 -17.45
C LEU A 30 -46.83 2.74 -18.93
N LEU A 31 -48.05 2.75 -19.49
CA LEU A 31 -48.27 2.53 -20.92
C LEU A 31 -47.74 3.70 -21.77
N ASP A 32 -47.91 4.94 -21.32
CA ASP A 32 -47.40 6.12 -22.01
C ASP A 32 -45.87 6.15 -22.02
N ALA A 33 -45.23 5.85 -20.88
CA ALA A 33 -43.78 5.75 -20.76
C ALA A 33 -43.18 4.62 -21.64
N HIS A 34 -43.95 3.55 -21.89
CA HIS A 34 -43.57 2.49 -22.83
C HIS A 34 -43.52 2.99 -24.29
N ALA A 35 -44.48 3.83 -24.69
CA ALA A 35 -44.55 4.39 -26.06
C ALA A 35 -43.38 5.34 -26.39
N GLU A 36 -42.83 6.04 -25.38
CA GLU A 36 -41.74 7.00 -25.56
C GLU A 36 -40.33 6.42 -25.29
N GLY A 37 -40.21 5.38 -24.46
CA GLY A 37 -38.93 4.96 -23.86
C GLY A 37 -38.27 3.67 -24.40
N GLY A 38 -38.91 2.91 -25.29
CA GLY A 38 -38.29 1.73 -25.94
C GLY A 38 -38.10 0.47 -25.05
N TRP A 39 -38.85 0.32 -23.96
CA TRP A 39 -38.81 -0.86 -23.07
C TRP A 39 -39.68 -1.98 -23.66
N ILE A 40 -39.34 -3.26 -23.50
CA ILE A 40 -40.11 -4.38 -24.09
C ILE A 40 -41.14 -4.89 -23.05
N ILE A 41 -42.31 -4.25 -22.93
CA ILE A 41 -43.47 -4.82 -22.23
C ILE A 41 -44.57 -5.06 -23.26
N PRO A 42 -45.00 -6.30 -23.54
CA PRO A 42 -46.10 -6.53 -24.47
C PRO A 42 -47.39 -5.86 -23.96
N GLU A 43 -48.05 -5.05 -24.80
CA GLU A 43 -49.30 -4.35 -24.46
C GLU A 43 -50.37 -5.30 -23.90
N ASP A 44 -50.48 -6.52 -24.47
CA ASP A 44 -51.42 -7.56 -24.05
C ASP A 44 -51.22 -7.98 -22.57
N PHE A 45 -49.97 -8.04 -22.10
CA PHE A 45 -49.64 -8.43 -20.72
C PHE A 45 -49.97 -7.31 -19.72
N LEU A 46 -49.77 -6.05 -20.12
CA LEU A 46 -50.13 -4.88 -19.31
C LEU A 46 -51.64 -4.68 -19.26
N ALA A 47 -52.35 -4.91 -20.38
CA ALA A 47 -53.80 -4.81 -20.47
C ALA A 47 -54.50 -5.71 -19.44
N GLU A 48 -54.03 -6.95 -19.27
CA GLU A 48 -54.57 -7.91 -18.30
C GLU A 48 -54.12 -7.69 -16.84
N ALA A 49 -53.06 -6.89 -16.62
CA ALA A 49 -52.55 -6.59 -15.28
C ALA A 49 -53.48 -5.60 -14.55
N ALA A 50 -54.48 -6.12 -13.83
CA ALA A 50 -55.44 -5.33 -13.04
C ALA A 50 -55.11 -5.28 -11.54
N ARG A 51 -54.07 -6.00 -11.09
CA ARG A 51 -53.68 -6.11 -9.67
C ARG A 51 -52.25 -5.63 -9.49
N PRO A 52 -51.90 -5.04 -8.31
CA PRO A 52 -50.54 -4.61 -8.00
C PRO A 52 -49.47 -5.68 -8.25
N GLY A 53 -49.78 -6.95 -7.94
CA GLY A 53 -48.88 -8.08 -8.18
C GLY A 53 -48.58 -8.35 -9.66
N ALA A 54 -49.58 -8.20 -10.52
CA ALA A 54 -49.42 -8.40 -11.96
C ALA A 54 -48.60 -7.26 -12.58
N LEU A 55 -48.88 -6.00 -12.19
CA LEU A 55 -48.15 -4.83 -12.68
C LEU A 55 -46.66 -4.87 -12.29
N ALA A 56 -46.35 -5.21 -11.04
CA ALA A 56 -44.97 -5.39 -10.60
C ALA A 56 -44.24 -6.52 -11.33
N SER A 57 -44.96 -7.60 -11.67
CA SER A 57 -44.39 -8.73 -12.43
C SER A 57 -44.14 -8.35 -13.88
N CYS A 58 -45.03 -7.59 -14.52
CA CYS A 58 -44.81 -7.03 -15.86
C CYS A 58 -43.55 -6.17 -15.88
N LEU A 59 -43.44 -5.21 -14.95
CA LEU A 59 -42.26 -4.37 -14.80
C LEU A 59 -40.97 -5.19 -14.59
N GLY A 60 -40.98 -6.13 -13.65
CA GLY A 60 -39.80 -6.93 -13.33
C GLY A 60 -39.39 -7.97 -14.38
N ASN A 61 -40.27 -8.34 -15.30
CA ASN A 61 -39.97 -9.25 -16.41
C ASN A 61 -39.44 -8.52 -17.65
N SER A 62 -39.78 -7.24 -17.80
CA SER A 62 -39.42 -6.44 -18.97
C SER A 62 -38.09 -5.70 -18.85
N CYS A 63 -37.57 -5.56 -17.63
CA CYS A 63 -36.32 -4.86 -17.37
C CYS A 63 -35.64 -5.41 -16.11
N SER A 64 -34.42 -4.94 -15.80
CA SER A 64 -33.81 -5.29 -14.52
C SER A 64 -34.68 -4.76 -13.38
N LYS A 65 -34.71 -5.43 -12.23
CA LYS A 65 -35.58 -5.02 -11.11
C LYS A 65 -35.25 -3.64 -10.58
N GLU A 66 -33.98 -3.27 -10.64
CA GLU A 66 -33.50 -1.93 -10.32
C GLU A 66 -34.11 -0.90 -11.27
N ALA A 67 -34.17 -1.22 -12.57
CA ALA A 67 -34.83 -0.42 -13.59
C ALA A 67 -36.35 -0.32 -13.35
N ALA A 68 -36.99 -1.42 -12.96
CA ALA A 68 -38.40 -1.44 -12.60
C ALA A 68 -38.71 -0.53 -11.40
N MET A 69 -37.83 -0.52 -10.39
CA MET A 69 -37.96 0.39 -9.25
C MET A 69 -37.73 1.84 -9.65
N ASP A 70 -36.75 2.14 -10.51
CA ASP A 70 -36.51 3.49 -11.04
C ASP A 70 -37.74 4.04 -11.77
N VAL A 71 -38.31 3.24 -12.67
CA VAL A 71 -39.53 3.59 -13.40
C VAL A 71 -40.70 3.81 -12.43
N ALA A 72 -40.88 2.90 -11.46
CA ALA A 72 -41.96 3.04 -10.50
C ALA A 72 -41.83 4.29 -9.61
N ILE A 73 -40.61 4.64 -9.19
CA ILE A 73 -40.36 5.87 -8.42
C ILE A 73 -40.70 7.10 -9.26
N GLY A 74 -40.19 7.19 -10.50
CA GLY A 74 -40.47 8.33 -11.39
C GLY A 74 -41.96 8.49 -11.69
N LEU A 75 -42.68 7.40 -11.96
CA LEU A 75 -44.13 7.43 -12.17
C LEU A 75 -44.90 7.88 -10.92
N LEU A 76 -44.50 7.43 -9.72
CA LEU A 76 -45.11 7.86 -8.46
C LEU A 76 -44.86 9.36 -8.22
N GLU A 77 -43.68 9.88 -8.54
CA GLU A 77 -43.38 11.32 -8.46
C GLU A 77 -44.25 12.14 -9.41
N GLU A 78 -44.40 11.70 -10.66
CA GLU A 78 -45.28 12.34 -11.65
C GLU A 78 -46.75 12.36 -11.22
N MET A 79 -47.22 11.30 -10.57
CA MET A 79 -48.56 11.20 -9.99
C MET A 79 -48.70 11.97 -8.68
N ASN A 80 -47.66 12.69 -8.26
CA ASN A 80 -47.60 13.43 -6.99
C ASN A 80 -47.76 12.53 -5.74
N GLN A 81 -47.48 11.23 -5.85
CA GLN A 81 -47.45 10.23 -4.77
C GLN A 81 -46.08 10.24 -4.07
N ARG A 82 -45.67 11.42 -3.55
CA ARG A 82 -44.30 11.67 -3.07
C ARG A 82 -43.91 10.79 -1.89
N ASP A 83 -44.81 10.57 -0.92
CA ASP A 83 -44.53 9.72 0.25
C ASP A 83 -44.25 8.25 -0.14
N LEU A 84 -44.95 7.75 -1.17
CA LEU A 84 -44.74 6.39 -1.67
C LEU A 84 -43.47 6.30 -2.50
N ALA A 85 -43.18 7.31 -3.32
CA ALA A 85 -41.93 7.41 -4.07
C ALA A 85 -40.71 7.46 -3.13
N GLU A 86 -40.76 8.29 -2.09
CA GLU A 86 -39.71 8.42 -1.08
C GLU A 86 -39.51 7.10 -0.33
N LYS A 87 -40.59 6.47 0.13
CA LYS A 87 -40.52 5.18 0.82
C LYS A 87 -39.92 4.08 -0.05
N LEU A 88 -40.29 4.03 -1.33
CA LEU A 88 -39.76 3.06 -2.29
C LEU A 88 -38.27 3.32 -2.58
N SER A 89 -37.88 4.60 -2.67
CA SER A 89 -36.49 5.05 -2.80
C SER A 89 -35.65 4.65 -1.57
N ASP A 90 -36.16 4.86 -0.36
CA ASP A 90 -35.49 4.46 0.88
C ASP A 90 -35.34 2.94 1.02
N GLU A 91 -36.36 2.16 0.62
CA GLU A 91 -36.25 0.70 0.58
C GLU A 91 -35.17 0.24 -0.42
N LYS A 92 -35.07 0.91 -1.58
CA LYS A 92 -34.01 0.65 -2.57
C LYS A 92 -32.61 0.97 -2.03
N VAL A 93 -32.46 2.10 -1.34
CA VAL A 93 -31.18 2.50 -0.71
C VAL A 93 -30.76 1.49 0.36
N LYS A 94 -31.68 1.05 1.23
CA LYS A 94 -31.42 0.02 2.25
C LYS A 94 -30.97 -1.32 1.65
N GLU A 95 -31.60 -1.73 0.55
CA GLU A 95 -31.18 -2.95 -0.17
C GLU A 95 -29.77 -2.78 -0.75
N TYR A 96 -29.48 -1.62 -1.33
CA TYR A 96 -28.15 -1.28 -1.83
C TYR A 96 -27.10 -1.29 -0.72
N GLU A 97 -27.35 -0.66 0.44
CA GLU A 97 -26.46 -0.67 1.60
C GLU A 97 -26.11 -2.08 2.05
N ARG A 98 -27.12 -2.95 2.15
CA ARG A 98 -26.91 -4.36 2.50
C ARG A 98 -26.01 -5.05 1.49
N LYS A 99 -26.33 -4.95 0.20
CA LYS A 99 -25.55 -5.57 -0.90
C LYS A 99 -24.12 -5.01 -0.95
N TYR A 100 -23.95 -3.72 -0.70
CA TYR A 100 -22.66 -3.06 -0.68
C TYR A 100 -21.80 -3.56 0.50
N ARG A 101 -22.35 -3.61 1.71
CA ARG A 101 -21.65 -4.16 2.89
C ARG A 101 -21.27 -5.62 2.69
N GLU A 102 -22.15 -6.46 2.14
CA GLU A 102 -21.83 -7.86 1.80
C GLU A 102 -20.71 -7.98 0.77
N HIS A 103 -20.67 -7.06 -0.21
CA HIS A 103 -19.58 -7.01 -1.18
C HIS A 103 -18.25 -6.64 -0.52
N VAL A 104 -18.23 -5.59 0.30
CA VAL A 104 -17.04 -5.20 1.06
C VAL A 104 -16.61 -6.32 2.00
N ALA A 105 -17.54 -6.98 2.68
CA ALA A 105 -17.27 -8.15 3.52
C ALA A 105 -16.49 -9.21 2.73
N ARG A 106 -16.97 -9.60 1.54
CA ARG A 106 -16.29 -10.58 0.69
C ARG A 106 -14.90 -10.13 0.21
N GLY A 107 -14.72 -8.84 -0.09
CA GLY A 107 -13.46 -8.29 -0.63
C GLY A 107 -12.38 -8.01 0.42
N PHE A 108 -12.78 -7.67 1.65
CA PHE A 108 -11.87 -7.18 2.69
C PHE A 108 -11.72 -8.11 3.90
N LEU A 109 -12.70 -8.96 4.22
CA LEU A 109 -12.55 -9.94 5.32
C LEU A 109 -11.53 -11.01 5.00
N ARG A 110 -11.40 -11.40 3.72
CA ARG A 110 -10.46 -12.43 3.30
C ARG A 110 -9.47 -11.91 2.27
N TYR A 111 -8.27 -12.46 2.27
CA TYR A 111 -7.29 -12.24 1.20
C TYR A 111 -6.49 -13.52 0.96
N LYS A 112 -6.02 -13.68 -0.28
CA LYS A 112 -5.11 -14.78 -0.63
C LYS A 112 -3.69 -14.36 -0.28
N GLU A 113 -3.00 -15.19 0.51
CA GLU A 113 -1.58 -15.02 0.77
C GLU A 113 -0.78 -15.82 -0.27
N ALA A 114 0.05 -15.14 -1.06
CA ALA A 114 0.72 -15.72 -2.24
C ALA A 114 1.60 -16.95 -1.93
N ASN A 115 2.10 -17.06 -0.69
CA ASN A 115 3.18 -17.99 -0.33
C ASN A 115 2.83 -19.01 0.77
N SER A 116 1.57 -19.12 1.19
CA SER A 116 1.11 -20.34 1.85
C SER A 116 1.05 -21.44 0.80
N CYS A 117 1.71 -22.58 1.02
CA CYS A 117 1.41 -23.78 0.27
C CYS A 117 -0.12 -23.93 0.22
N LEU A 118 -0.73 -23.87 -0.98
CA LEU A 118 -2.16 -24.04 -1.22
C LEU A 118 -3.11 -22.87 -0.91
N GLY A 119 -2.83 -21.64 -1.38
CA GLY A 119 -3.90 -20.66 -1.64
C GLY A 119 -4.89 -20.41 -0.48
N GLU A 120 -4.40 -20.44 0.76
CA GLU A 120 -5.24 -20.28 1.94
C GLU A 120 -5.85 -18.88 1.92
N ASN A 121 -7.19 -18.82 1.99
CA ASN A 121 -7.90 -17.56 2.18
C ASN A 121 -7.81 -17.19 3.66
N LEU A 122 -6.87 -16.31 4.00
CA LEU A 122 -6.69 -15.83 5.37
C LEU A 122 -7.73 -14.77 5.72
N SER A 123 -8.17 -14.76 6.97
CA SER A 123 -8.99 -13.67 7.49
C SER A 123 -8.12 -12.47 7.82
N THR A 124 -8.53 -11.27 7.40
CA THR A 124 -7.91 -10.01 7.83
C THR A 124 -7.89 -9.92 9.36
N SER A 125 -8.95 -10.37 10.05
CA SER A 125 -9.01 -10.33 11.51
C SER A 125 -8.05 -11.31 12.20
N SER A 126 -7.74 -12.47 11.58
CA SER A 126 -6.84 -13.46 12.19
C SER A 126 -5.38 -13.04 12.08
N ARG A 127 -5.01 -12.28 11.04
CA ARG A 127 -3.60 -11.89 10.78
C ARG A 127 -3.26 -10.45 11.08
N TYR A 128 -4.26 -9.57 11.19
CA TYR A 128 -4.02 -8.17 11.54
C TYR A 128 -3.53 -8.06 12.98
N THR A 129 -2.38 -7.44 13.17
CA THR A 129 -1.91 -6.99 14.49
C THR A 129 -1.89 -5.47 14.47
N HIS A 130 -2.34 -4.84 15.54
CA HIS A 130 -2.36 -3.39 15.62
C HIS A 130 -0.93 -2.87 15.53
N PRO A 131 -0.58 -2.00 14.55
CA PRO A 131 0.67 -1.28 14.63
C PRO A 131 0.49 -0.06 15.53
N THR A 132 1.60 0.40 16.10
CA THR A 132 1.66 1.69 16.78
C THR A 132 1.45 2.81 15.74
N ILE A 133 0.39 3.59 15.92
CA ILE A 133 0.08 4.76 15.06
C ILE A 133 0.10 6.02 15.93
N SER A 134 0.86 7.01 15.50
CA SER A 134 1.03 8.28 16.19
C SER A 134 0.35 9.40 15.40
N ARG A 135 -0.69 10.00 15.97
CA ARG A 135 -1.45 11.10 15.34
C ARG A 135 -0.99 12.46 15.87
N ARG A 136 -0.84 13.42 14.96
CA ARG A 136 -0.57 14.84 15.25
C ARG A 136 -1.41 15.75 14.34
N PRO A 137 -1.75 16.97 14.79
CA PRO A 137 -2.32 17.98 13.91
C PRO A 137 -1.40 18.26 12.72
N TRP A 138 -1.99 18.54 11.57
CA TRP A 138 -1.24 18.99 10.41
C TRP A 138 -0.93 20.48 10.54
N SER A 139 0.22 20.83 11.12
CA SER A 139 0.75 22.19 11.05
C SER A 139 1.47 22.38 9.72
N GLU A 140 1.20 23.47 9.00
CA GLU A 140 1.95 23.90 7.81
C GLU A 140 3.45 23.93 8.12
N ARG A 141 4.17 22.85 7.83
CA ARG A 141 5.62 22.89 7.73
C ARG A 141 5.91 23.44 6.34
N GLY A 142 6.02 24.76 6.26
CA GLY A 142 6.53 25.44 5.09
C GLY A 142 7.87 24.82 4.65
N GLY A 143 8.03 24.70 3.33
CA GLY A 143 9.19 24.23 2.57
C GLY A 143 10.39 23.67 3.32
N GLU A 144 10.64 22.37 3.16
CA GLU A 144 12.02 21.87 3.20
C GLU A 144 12.69 22.24 1.87
N ASP A 145 13.07 23.51 1.77
CA ASP A 145 14.13 24.02 0.90
C ASP A 145 14.71 25.25 1.61
N GLY A 146 15.90 25.09 2.21
CA GLY A 146 16.68 26.19 2.76
C GLY A 146 16.84 26.19 4.28
N ALA A 147 18.08 26.00 4.73
CA ALA A 147 18.49 26.26 6.09
C ALA A 147 18.21 27.73 6.48
N ALA A 148 17.40 27.95 7.52
CA ALA A 148 17.44 29.17 8.32
C ALA A 148 16.79 28.93 9.70
N ASP A 149 17.63 29.06 10.71
CA ASP A 149 17.38 29.42 12.12
C ASP A 149 15.93 29.58 12.58
N THR A 150 15.52 28.80 13.58
CA THR A 150 14.47 29.24 14.51
C THR A 150 14.75 28.73 15.92
N SER A 151 15.52 29.52 16.66
CA SER A 151 15.66 29.43 18.10
C SER A 151 14.46 30.08 18.79
N HIS A 152 13.28 29.45 18.82
CA HIS A 152 12.24 29.79 19.81
C HIS A 152 11.39 28.57 20.13
N GLY A 153 11.42 28.17 21.41
CA GLY A 153 10.68 27.03 21.94
C GLY A 153 9.17 27.20 21.81
N ALA A 154 8.54 26.33 21.02
CA ALA A 154 7.14 25.99 21.14
C ALA A 154 7.02 24.63 21.86
N PRO A 155 6.02 24.42 22.73
CA PRO A 155 5.82 23.15 23.42
C PRO A 155 5.55 22.02 22.41
N PRO A 156 5.86 20.75 22.74
CA PRO A 156 5.60 19.65 21.83
C PRO A 156 4.10 19.57 21.55
N THR A 157 3.72 19.66 20.28
CA THR A 157 2.35 19.38 19.83
C THR A 157 1.93 18.01 20.37
N SER A 158 0.78 17.94 21.04
CA SER A 158 0.31 16.75 21.76
C SER A 158 0.17 15.57 20.79
N THR A 159 1.12 14.66 20.84
CA THR A 159 1.16 13.47 20.00
C THR A 159 0.32 12.39 20.68
N VAL A 160 -0.64 11.79 19.96
CA VAL A 160 -1.59 10.82 20.53
C VAL A 160 -1.46 9.48 19.82
N THR A 161 -1.27 8.41 20.59
CA THR A 161 -1.32 7.04 20.06
C THR A 161 -2.76 6.67 19.71
N VAL A 162 -2.98 6.20 18.48
CA VAL A 162 -4.30 5.83 17.97
C VAL A 162 -4.27 4.43 17.36
N THR A 163 -5.44 3.82 17.21
CA THR A 163 -5.65 2.55 16.51
C THR A 163 -6.47 2.80 15.25
N ALA A 164 -6.56 1.81 14.35
CA ALA A 164 -7.46 1.86 13.18
C ALA A 164 -8.88 2.35 13.54
N ARG A 165 -9.40 1.87 14.69
CA ARG A 165 -10.74 2.20 15.19
C ARG A 165 -10.90 3.63 15.72
N THR A 166 -9.80 4.27 16.12
CA THR A 166 -9.80 5.58 16.76
C THR A 166 -9.16 6.67 15.91
N LEU A 167 -8.82 6.36 14.65
CA LEU A 167 -8.18 7.27 13.70
C LEU A 167 -8.96 8.61 13.57
N PHE A 168 -10.28 8.52 13.54
CA PHE A 168 -11.19 9.66 13.36
C PHE A 168 -11.87 10.11 14.67
N LYS A 169 -11.48 9.59 15.85
CA LYS A 169 -12.06 10.07 17.11
C LYS A 169 -11.56 11.48 17.45
N LEU A 170 -12.36 12.22 18.23
CA LEU A 170 -12.02 13.55 18.75
C LEU A 170 -10.59 13.60 19.27
N ASP A 171 -9.86 14.65 18.91
CA ASP A 171 -8.58 14.97 19.55
C ASP A 171 -8.79 15.69 20.89
N GLY A 172 -7.69 16.13 21.52
CA GLY A 172 -7.74 16.86 22.79
C GLY A 172 -8.52 18.18 22.74
N ASP A 173 -8.75 18.71 21.52
CA ASP A 173 -9.47 19.96 21.26
C ASP A 173 -10.96 19.73 20.92
N GLY A 174 -11.41 18.46 20.92
CA GLY A 174 -12.81 18.12 20.75
C GLY A 174 -13.33 18.23 19.32
N GLN A 175 -12.47 18.12 18.30
CA GLN A 175 -12.87 18.10 16.89
C GLN A 175 -12.56 16.74 16.23
N THR A 176 -13.49 16.24 15.39
CA THR A 176 -13.29 15.03 14.59
C THR A 176 -12.53 15.42 13.31
N PRO A 177 -11.36 14.83 13.03
CA PRO A 177 -10.62 15.16 11.83
C PRO A 177 -11.40 14.73 10.58
N ARG A 178 -11.75 15.67 9.69
CA ARG A 178 -12.38 15.32 8.40
C ARG A 178 -11.39 14.70 7.42
N VAL A 179 -10.15 15.18 7.43
CA VAL A 179 -9.07 14.69 6.57
C VAL A 179 -7.96 14.11 7.42
N LEU A 180 -7.64 12.83 7.18
CA LEU A 180 -6.56 12.13 7.86
C LEU A 180 -5.59 11.52 6.84
N VAL A 181 -4.32 11.86 6.96
CA VAL A 181 -3.25 11.30 6.15
C VAL A 181 -2.47 10.29 6.97
N LEU A 182 -2.56 9.01 6.59
CA LEU A 182 -1.83 7.90 7.17
C LEU A 182 -0.51 7.66 6.43
N VAL A 183 0.59 8.05 7.06
CA VAL A 183 1.95 8.06 6.48
C VAL A 183 2.77 6.93 7.07
N GLY A 184 3.64 6.34 6.25
CA GLY A 184 4.64 5.39 6.74
C GLY A 184 5.52 4.85 5.63
N ALA A 185 6.67 4.30 6.01
CA ALA A 185 7.58 3.63 5.08
C ALA A 185 6.92 2.41 4.37
N PRO A 186 7.51 1.91 3.27
CA PRO A 186 7.14 0.62 2.69
C PRO A 186 7.07 -0.50 3.74
N GLY A 187 6.07 -1.37 3.63
CA GLY A 187 5.94 -2.53 4.51
C GLY A 187 5.39 -2.25 5.93
N MET A 188 5.16 -1.00 6.31
CA MET A 188 4.64 -0.62 7.64
C MET A 188 3.17 -1.01 7.91
N GLY A 189 2.45 -1.56 6.93
CA GLY A 189 1.08 -2.04 7.14
C GLY A 189 -0.04 -1.02 6.88
N LYS A 190 0.22 0.04 6.08
CA LYS A 190 -0.81 1.02 5.66
C LYS A 190 -2.04 0.36 5.03
N THR A 191 -1.86 -0.41 3.95
CA THR A 191 -2.95 -1.15 3.30
C THR A 191 -3.64 -2.14 4.23
N MET A 192 -2.90 -2.83 5.11
CA MET A 192 -3.53 -3.73 6.10
C MET A 192 -4.38 -2.97 7.11
N THR A 193 -3.97 -1.74 7.47
CA THR A 193 -4.77 -0.84 8.32
C THR A 193 -6.04 -0.39 7.59
N VAL A 194 -5.96 -0.06 6.30
CA VAL A 194 -7.16 0.21 5.48
C VAL A 194 -8.10 -1.00 5.44
N ARG A 195 -7.56 -2.22 5.21
CA ARG A 195 -8.38 -3.44 5.26
C ARG A 195 -9.06 -3.61 6.61
N LYS A 196 -8.36 -3.31 7.71
CA LYS A 196 -8.95 -3.36 9.06
C LYS A 196 -10.07 -2.33 9.23
N VAL A 197 -9.89 -1.09 8.77
CA VAL A 197 -10.93 -0.05 8.76
C VAL A 197 -12.17 -0.53 8.00
N MET A 198 -12.00 -1.11 6.81
CA MET A 198 -13.12 -1.65 6.02
C MET A 198 -13.84 -2.80 6.72
N VAL A 199 -13.10 -3.72 7.34
CA VAL A 199 -13.66 -4.83 8.13
C VAL A 199 -14.45 -4.31 9.33
N GLU A 200 -13.89 -3.36 10.09
CA GLU A 200 -14.56 -2.80 11.25
C GLU A 200 -15.81 -2.00 10.87
N TRP A 201 -15.82 -1.34 9.71
CA TRP A 201 -17.02 -0.70 9.17
C TRP A 201 -18.11 -1.72 8.80
N VAL A 202 -17.74 -2.84 8.16
CA VAL A 202 -18.68 -3.94 7.86
C VAL A 202 -19.28 -4.53 9.14
N GLU A 203 -18.45 -4.76 10.15
CA GLU A 203 -18.85 -5.30 11.46
C GLU A 203 -19.62 -4.28 12.33
N ARG A 204 -19.77 -3.03 11.87
CA ARG A 204 -20.35 -1.90 12.62
C ARG A 204 -19.62 -1.63 13.94
N THR A 205 -18.35 -2.03 14.02
CA THR A 205 -17.49 -1.80 15.18
C THR A 205 -16.70 -0.50 15.02
N LEU A 206 -16.43 -0.08 13.78
CA LEU A 206 -16.00 1.29 13.48
C LEU A 206 -17.16 2.26 13.64
N GLN A 207 -16.79 3.47 14.07
CA GLN A 207 -17.57 4.69 14.21
C GLN A 207 -18.92 4.68 13.48
N ALA A 208 -20.01 4.68 14.28
CA ALA A 208 -21.40 4.77 13.82
C ALA A 208 -21.74 6.09 13.08
N GLU A 209 -20.73 6.88 12.74
CA GLU A 209 -20.88 8.17 12.05
C GLU A 209 -20.90 8.02 10.53
N PHE A 210 -20.37 6.94 9.94
CA PHE A 210 -20.33 6.73 8.48
C PHE A 210 -21.29 5.65 8.00
N ASP A 211 -22.18 6.02 7.10
CA ASP A 211 -23.11 5.09 6.43
C ASP A 211 -22.41 4.39 5.26
N TYR A 212 -21.50 5.10 4.57
CA TYR A 212 -20.73 4.61 3.44
C TYR A 212 -19.22 4.85 3.60
N VAL A 213 -18.43 3.83 3.24
CA VAL A 213 -16.96 3.93 3.17
C VAL A 213 -16.49 3.42 1.82
N PHE A 214 -16.06 4.33 0.93
CA PHE A 214 -15.60 4.01 -0.41
C PHE A 214 -14.07 3.91 -0.44
N CYS A 215 -13.54 2.70 -0.65
CA CYS A 215 -12.11 2.47 -0.74
C CYS A 215 -11.65 2.45 -2.21
N ILE A 216 -10.91 3.49 -2.59
CA ILE A 216 -10.28 3.66 -3.90
C ILE A 216 -8.82 3.19 -3.79
N ASP A 217 -8.54 2.03 -4.38
CA ASP A 217 -7.16 1.57 -4.59
C ASP A 217 -6.53 2.44 -5.68
N CYS A 218 -5.62 3.32 -5.27
CA CYS A 218 -5.02 4.32 -6.15
C CYS A 218 -4.24 3.67 -7.30
N LYS A 219 -3.73 2.44 -7.08
CA LYS A 219 -3.01 1.69 -8.10
C LYS A 219 -3.95 1.17 -9.17
N ASP A 220 -5.15 0.71 -8.78
CA ASP A 220 -6.16 0.20 -9.73
C ASP A 220 -6.70 1.30 -10.64
N VAL A 221 -6.88 2.52 -10.10
CA VAL A 221 -7.45 3.62 -10.88
C VAL A 221 -6.42 4.40 -11.68
N ALA A 222 -5.11 4.25 -11.43
CA ALA A 222 -4.05 5.01 -12.08
C ALA A 222 -3.99 4.89 -13.62
N SER A 223 -4.58 3.85 -14.21
CA SER A 223 -4.71 3.70 -15.68
C SER A 223 -5.97 4.33 -16.27
N THR A 224 -6.86 4.85 -15.43
CA THR A 224 -8.09 5.53 -15.87
C THR A 224 -7.74 6.93 -16.37
N LYS A 225 -8.14 7.27 -17.60
CA LYS A 225 -7.87 8.59 -18.18
C LYS A 225 -8.80 9.67 -17.62
N GLU A 226 -10.09 9.40 -17.63
CA GLU A 226 -11.14 10.32 -17.21
C GLU A 226 -12.16 9.55 -16.38
N ALA A 227 -12.71 10.19 -15.35
CA ALA A 227 -13.79 9.65 -14.53
C ALA A 227 -14.49 10.77 -13.78
N SER A 228 -15.77 10.59 -13.45
CA SER A 228 -16.44 11.41 -12.42
C SER A 228 -16.32 10.78 -11.03
N VAL A 229 -16.63 11.53 -9.97
CA VAL A 229 -16.70 11.00 -8.59
C VAL A 229 -17.74 9.90 -8.49
N ALA A 230 -18.90 10.12 -9.11
CA ALA A 230 -19.99 9.16 -9.21
C ALA A 230 -19.53 7.83 -9.84
N GLU A 231 -18.72 7.88 -10.89
CA GLU A 231 -18.14 6.68 -11.52
C GLU A 231 -17.10 6.00 -10.63
N LEU A 232 -16.27 6.75 -9.89
CA LEU A 232 -15.33 6.18 -8.91
C LEU A 232 -16.07 5.46 -7.77
N VAL A 233 -17.16 6.05 -7.28
CA VAL A 233 -18.05 5.43 -6.28
C VAL A 233 -18.71 4.18 -6.86
N ALA A 234 -19.26 4.25 -8.06
CA ALA A 234 -19.89 3.10 -8.72
C ALA A 234 -18.91 1.95 -8.95
N LYS A 235 -17.62 2.22 -9.24
CA LYS A 235 -16.57 1.21 -9.37
C LYS A 235 -16.28 0.47 -8.06
N CYS A 236 -16.52 1.09 -6.91
CA CYS A 236 -16.40 0.43 -5.62
C CYS A 236 -17.52 -0.60 -5.36
N CYS A 237 -18.59 -0.57 -6.17
CA CYS A 237 -19.83 -1.28 -5.92
C CYS A 237 -19.99 -2.53 -6.80
N PRO A 238 -20.68 -3.57 -6.28
CA PRO A 238 -20.93 -4.80 -7.04
C PRO A 238 -21.90 -4.65 -8.21
N HIS A 239 -22.76 -3.62 -8.23
CA HIS A 239 -23.84 -3.46 -9.21
C HIS A 239 -23.70 -2.13 -9.95
N ARG A 240 -24.00 -2.13 -11.25
CA ARG A 240 -23.85 -0.97 -12.13
C ARG A 240 -24.85 0.18 -11.91
N ARG A 241 -25.89 -0.04 -11.09
CA ARG A 241 -26.96 0.95 -10.82
C ARG A 241 -27.01 1.30 -9.34
N THR A 242 -25.95 1.94 -8.86
CA THR A 242 -25.89 2.57 -7.54
C THR A 242 -26.88 3.75 -7.51
N PRO A 243 -27.73 3.90 -6.47
CA PRO A 243 -28.59 5.08 -6.31
C PRO A 243 -27.75 6.30 -5.88
N LEU A 244 -26.85 6.75 -6.76
CA LEU A 244 -25.81 7.73 -6.47
C LEU A 244 -26.36 9.05 -5.93
N GLY A 245 -27.52 9.50 -6.39
CA GLY A 245 -28.16 10.72 -5.89
C GLY A 245 -28.38 10.68 -4.38
N LYS A 246 -29.13 9.70 -3.88
CA LYS A 246 -29.39 9.50 -2.44
C LYS A 246 -28.13 9.12 -1.66
N VAL A 247 -27.22 8.33 -2.25
CA VAL A 247 -25.98 7.89 -1.56
C VAL A 247 -25.02 9.05 -1.32
N LEU A 248 -24.99 10.04 -2.22
CA LEU A 248 -24.10 11.20 -2.15
C LEU A 248 -24.75 12.43 -1.48
N GLU A 249 -26.03 12.37 -1.13
CA GLU A 249 -26.80 13.46 -0.52
C GLU A 249 -26.27 13.78 0.89
N GLU A 250 -26.19 12.79 1.78
CA GLU A 250 -25.63 12.92 3.13
C GLU A 250 -24.10 12.85 3.17
N GLN A 251 -23.44 13.83 2.57
CA GLN A 251 -21.97 13.89 2.43
C GLN A 251 -21.19 13.62 3.74
N LYS A 252 -21.68 14.12 4.88
CA LYS A 252 -21.08 13.93 6.23
C LYS A 252 -20.98 12.47 6.67
N LYS A 253 -21.79 11.61 6.07
CA LYS A 253 -21.88 10.17 6.35
C LYS A 253 -20.98 9.34 5.44
N ILE A 254 -20.16 10.00 4.60
CA ILE A 254 -19.30 9.36 3.62
C ILE A 254 -17.84 9.51 4.03
N LEU A 255 -17.12 8.38 4.02
CA LEU A 255 -15.67 8.34 4.11
C LEU A 255 -15.08 7.81 2.79
N PHE A 256 -14.23 8.62 2.15
CA PHE A 256 -13.39 8.16 1.05
C PHE A 256 -12.04 7.71 1.58
N ILE A 257 -11.61 6.50 1.19
CA ILE A 257 -10.26 6.00 1.48
C ILE A 257 -9.46 5.96 0.18
N PHE A 258 -8.35 6.69 0.13
CA PHE A 258 -7.37 6.61 -0.96
C PHE A 258 -6.18 5.78 -0.49
N ASP A 259 -6.10 4.51 -0.90
CA ASP A 259 -4.97 3.64 -0.52
C ASP A 259 -3.84 3.70 -1.55
N GLY A 260 -2.67 4.20 -1.13
CA GLY A 260 -1.45 4.26 -1.93
C GLY A 260 -1.38 5.44 -2.89
N LEU A 261 -1.68 6.66 -2.41
CA LEU A 261 -1.77 7.87 -3.23
C LEU A 261 -0.52 8.15 -4.08
N GLU A 262 0.66 7.69 -3.65
CA GLU A 262 1.90 7.85 -4.41
C GLU A 262 1.87 7.25 -5.83
N ALA A 263 0.91 6.36 -6.12
CA ALA A 263 0.73 5.76 -7.43
C ALA A 263 0.18 6.74 -8.50
N LEU A 264 -0.48 7.83 -8.09
CA LEU A 264 -1.30 8.67 -8.97
C LEU A 264 -0.59 9.88 -9.59
N ARG A 265 0.67 10.15 -9.23
CA ARG A 265 1.51 11.25 -9.78
C ARG A 265 0.74 12.57 -10.04
N LEU A 266 -0.08 12.99 -9.07
CA LEU A 266 -1.01 14.10 -9.25
C LEU A 266 -0.29 15.44 -9.49
N PRO A 267 -0.81 16.30 -10.39
CA PRO A 267 -0.33 17.66 -10.59
C PRO A 267 -0.88 18.59 -9.49
N TRP A 268 -0.20 18.64 -8.34
CA TRP A 268 -0.66 19.36 -7.14
C TRP A 268 -0.98 20.87 -7.31
N LEU A 269 -0.52 21.49 -8.40
CA LEU A 269 -0.61 22.94 -8.66
C LEU A 269 -1.77 23.36 -9.58
N GLN A 270 -2.79 22.52 -9.73
CA GLN A 270 -3.92 22.84 -10.59
C GLN A 270 -4.79 24.01 -10.04
N PRO A 271 -5.16 25.01 -10.87
CA PRO A 271 -6.06 26.10 -10.50
C PRO A 271 -7.43 25.60 -10.01
N GLU A 272 -8.06 26.30 -9.08
CA GLU A 272 -9.35 25.87 -8.53
C GLU A 272 -10.50 25.97 -9.55
N GLU A 273 -10.39 26.89 -10.51
CA GLU A 273 -11.37 27.10 -11.57
C GLU A 273 -11.48 25.91 -12.53
N GLU A 274 -10.45 25.08 -12.59
CA GLU A 274 -10.44 23.86 -13.42
C GLU A 274 -11.04 22.65 -12.70
N LEU A 275 -11.22 22.74 -11.37
CA LEU A 275 -11.75 21.65 -10.55
C LEU A 275 -13.25 21.46 -10.79
N SER A 276 -13.76 20.27 -10.45
CA SER A 276 -15.18 19.98 -10.53
C SER A 276 -15.87 20.30 -9.20
N SER A 277 -17.14 20.71 -9.30
CA SER A 277 -18.06 20.84 -8.16
C SER A 277 -19.25 19.88 -8.26
N ASP A 278 -19.46 19.26 -9.41
CA ASP A 278 -20.53 18.29 -9.66
C ASP A 278 -19.95 16.86 -9.59
N PRO A 279 -20.43 16.00 -8.67
CA PRO A 279 -19.95 14.62 -8.57
C PRO A 279 -20.19 13.78 -9.85
N SER A 280 -21.08 14.21 -10.74
CA SER A 280 -21.40 13.53 -12.00
C SER A 280 -20.57 14.00 -13.18
N GLU A 281 -19.86 15.12 -13.06
CA GLU A 281 -19.06 15.69 -14.14
C GLU A 281 -17.82 14.82 -14.43
N VAL A 282 -17.66 14.40 -15.69
CA VAL A 282 -16.51 13.61 -16.12
C VAL A 282 -15.37 14.57 -16.48
N LYS A 283 -14.25 14.45 -15.76
CA LYS A 283 -13.01 15.18 -15.99
C LYS A 283 -11.81 14.21 -16.04
N PRO A 284 -10.61 14.67 -16.45
CA PRO A 284 -9.37 13.92 -16.24
C PRO A 284 -9.29 13.38 -14.81
N LEU A 285 -8.85 12.13 -14.64
CA LEU A 285 -8.86 11.45 -13.35
C LEU A 285 -8.15 12.29 -12.28
N GLU A 286 -7.01 12.87 -12.64
CA GLU A 286 -6.21 13.71 -11.76
C GLU A 286 -7.01 14.91 -11.26
N THR A 287 -7.75 15.60 -12.15
CA THR A 287 -8.63 16.72 -11.81
C THR A 287 -9.75 16.28 -10.89
N THR A 288 -10.40 15.14 -11.16
CA THR A 288 -11.48 14.58 -10.34
C THR A 288 -11.00 14.24 -8.93
N LEU A 289 -9.83 13.62 -8.82
CA LEU A 289 -9.21 13.28 -7.54
C LEU A 289 -8.77 14.53 -6.77
N LEU A 290 -8.17 15.52 -7.44
CA LEU A 290 -7.83 16.79 -6.83
C LEU A 290 -9.07 17.56 -6.34
N SER A 291 -10.18 17.48 -7.08
CA SER A 291 -11.46 18.07 -6.69
C SER A 291 -11.97 17.48 -5.37
N LEU A 292 -11.87 16.16 -5.20
CA LEU A 292 -12.21 15.48 -3.93
C LEU A 292 -11.24 15.85 -2.81
N LEU A 293 -9.94 15.85 -3.07
CA LEU A 293 -8.91 16.14 -2.07
C LEU A 293 -8.98 17.59 -1.55
N LYS A 294 -9.26 18.55 -2.44
CA LYS A 294 -9.48 19.96 -2.08
C LYS A 294 -10.88 20.24 -1.55
N GLY A 295 -11.80 19.28 -1.67
CA GLY A 295 -13.19 19.42 -1.24
C GLY A 295 -14.02 20.36 -2.12
N THR A 296 -13.64 20.61 -3.38
CA THR A 296 -14.50 21.38 -4.30
C THR A 296 -15.74 20.59 -4.71
N VAL A 297 -15.64 19.25 -4.66
CA VAL A 297 -16.76 18.30 -4.81
C VAL A 297 -16.89 17.49 -3.53
N LEU A 298 -18.13 17.30 -3.06
CA LEU A 298 -18.46 16.65 -1.77
C LEU A 298 -17.68 17.24 -0.54
N PRO A 299 -17.72 18.57 -0.32
CA PRO A 299 -16.92 19.28 0.71
C PRO A 299 -17.13 18.78 2.15
N GLU A 300 -18.28 18.17 2.45
CA GLU A 300 -18.58 17.72 3.80
C GLU A 300 -18.18 16.25 4.06
N SER A 301 -17.64 15.55 3.06
CA SER A 301 -17.16 14.17 3.21
C SER A 301 -15.84 14.08 3.98
N SER A 302 -15.56 12.91 4.55
CA SER A 302 -14.31 12.62 5.24
C SER A 302 -13.34 11.86 4.34
N LEU A 303 -12.04 12.06 4.53
CA LEU A 303 -10.97 11.46 3.74
C LEU A 303 -9.97 10.72 4.64
N LEU A 304 -9.65 9.47 4.30
CA LEU A 304 -8.49 8.72 4.79
C LEU A 304 -7.53 8.48 3.63
N ILE A 305 -6.35 9.07 3.69
CA ILE A 305 -5.37 9.00 2.61
C ILE A 305 -4.15 8.23 3.10
N THR A 306 -3.78 7.12 2.47
CA THR A 306 -2.51 6.45 2.77
C THR A 306 -1.43 6.86 1.77
N THR A 307 -0.24 7.17 2.28
CA THR A 307 0.86 7.58 1.42
C THR A 307 2.23 7.34 2.05
N ARG A 308 3.30 7.56 1.27
CA ARG A 308 4.69 7.54 1.75
C ARG A 308 5.14 8.94 2.15
N PRO A 309 6.15 9.07 3.03
CA PRO A 309 6.73 10.36 3.39
C PRO A 309 7.12 11.23 2.18
N ALA A 310 7.67 10.65 1.12
CA ALA A 310 8.09 11.38 -0.08
C ALA A 310 6.96 12.10 -0.82
N ALA A 311 5.72 11.58 -0.76
CA ALA A 311 4.56 12.20 -1.40
C ALA A 311 3.84 13.21 -0.49
N LEU A 312 4.29 13.33 0.77
CA LEU A 312 3.63 14.14 1.79
C LEU A 312 3.71 15.65 1.48
N GLY A 313 4.82 16.13 0.92
CA GLY A 313 5.02 17.54 0.62
C GLY A 313 4.05 18.08 -0.45
N GLY A 314 3.80 17.29 -1.50
CA GLY A 314 2.81 17.64 -2.53
C GLY A 314 1.38 17.62 -1.98
N LEU A 315 1.05 16.60 -1.20
CA LEU A 315 -0.25 16.45 -0.56
C LEU A 315 -0.54 17.58 0.45
N GLY A 316 0.48 17.99 1.22
CA GLY A 316 0.35 19.07 2.19
C GLY A 316 -0.01 20.42 1.60
N ARG A 317 0.39 20.69 0.35
CA ARG A 317 0.00 21.90 -0.40
C ARG A 317 -1.42 21.82 -0.95
N CYS A 318 -1.98 20.62 -1.04
CA CYS A 318 -3.29 20.36 -1.63
C CYS A 318 -4.41 20.37 -0.58
N LEU A 319 -4.15 19.87 0.63
CA LEU A 319 -5.17 19.72 1.67
C LEU A 319 -5.34 21.00 2.49
N ALA A 320 -6.58 21.49 2.58
CA ALA A 320 -6.96 22.61 3.46
C ALA A 320 -7.11 22.11 4.93
N GLY A 321 -5.97 21.86 5.58
CA GLY A 321 -5.93 21.34 6.94
C GLY A 321 -6.16 19.83 7.06
N GLY A 322 -5.95 19.28 8.26
CA GLY A 322 -6.13 17.85 8.53
C GLY A 322 -5.24 17.35 9.65
N HIS A 323 -5.15 16.02 9.75
CA HIS A 323 -4.26 15.36 10.70
C HIS A 323 -3.30 14.43 9.96
N CYS A 324 -2.08 14.33 10.49
CA CYS A 324 -1.10 13.35 10.05
C CYS A 324 -1.07 12.22 11.08
N ALA A 325 -1.27 11.00 10.65
CA ALA A 325 -1.05 9.79 11.45
C ALA A 325 0.13 9.02 10.88
N GLU A 326 1.19 8.87 11.65
CA GLU A 326 2.38 8.12 11.27
C GLU A 326 2.30 6.68 11.80
N ILE A 327 2.41 5.69 10.92
CA ILE A 327 2.53 4.28 11.31
C ILE A 327 3.99 3.98 11.61
N LEU A 328 4.26 3.61 12.87
CA LEU A 328 5.60 3.33 13.38
C LEU A 328 5.98 1.84 13.35
N GLY A 329 5.02 0.96 13.02
CA GLY A 329 5.21 -0.49 13.00
C GLY A 329 4.81 -1.15 14.32
N PHE A 330 5.40 -2.31 14.63
CA PHE A 330 5.09 -3.10 15.83
C PHE A 330 6.01 -2.76 17.01
N SER A 331 5.38 -2.43 18.14
CA SER A 331 5.97 -2.49 19.48
C SER A 331 6.37 -3.93 19.85
N ALA A 332 7.13 -4.11 20.93
CA ALA A 332 7.56 -5.43 21.39
C ALA A 332 6.39 -6.40 21.60
N ALA A 333 5.33 -5.96 22.27
CA ALA A 333 4.11 -6.74 22.49
C ALA A 333 3.39 -7.10 21.18
N GLU A 334 3.33 -6.15 20.23
CA GLU A 334 2.71 -6.38 18.92
C GLU A 334 3.54 -7.35 18.07
N ARG A 335 4.87 -7.41 18.22
CA ARG A 335 5.70 -8.42 17.55
C ARG A 335 5.37 -9.83 18.03
N GLU A 336 5.25 -10.03 19.34
CA GLU A 336 4.88 -11.32 19.93
C GLU A 336 3.48 -11.76 19.48
N GLU A 337 2.51 -10.84 19.57
CA GLU A 337 1.13 -11.09 19.12
C GLU A 337 1.06 -11.43 17.62
N TYR A 338 1.89 -10.78 16.79
CA TYR A 338 1.97 -11.11 15.37
C TYR A 338 2.42 -12.55 15.14
N PHE A 339 3.47 -13.00 15.83
CA PHE A 339 3.96 -14.38 15.73
C PHE A 339 2.88 -15.37 16.19
N ARG A 340 2.24 -15.10 17.33
CA ARG A 340 1.13 -15.92 17.83
C ARG A 340 0.00 -16.06 16.81
N ARG A 341 -0.44 -14.94 16.21
CA ARG A 341 -1.47 -14.91 15.16
C ARG A 341 -1.04 -15.61 13.88
N TYR A 342 0.23 -15.53 13.50
CA TYR A 342 0.72 -16.11 12.26
C TYR A 342 0.76 -17.64 12.32
N PHE A 343 1.24 -18.21 13.44
CA PHE A 343 1.46 -19.65 13.58
C PHE A 343 0.23 -20.43 14.06
N GLU A 344 -0.75 -19.75 14.67
CA GLU A 344 -2.01 -20.29 15.20
C GLU A 344 -1.86 -21.37 16.30
N ASP A 345 -0.63 -21.81 16.57
CA ASP A 345 -0.24 -22.78 17.58
C ASP A 345 0.80 -22.13 18.51
N ASP A 346 0.44 -21.99 19.78
CA ASP A 346 1.24 -21.23 20.76
C ASP A 346 2.65 -21.80 20.94
N ALA A 347 2.82 -23.12 20.84
CA ALA A 347 4.13 -23.76 20.97
C ALA A 347 5.06 -23.42 19.79
N ARG A 348 4.57 -23.54 18.55
CA ARG A 348 5.33 -23.14 17.35
C ARG A 348 5.58 -21.64 17.33
N ALA A 349 4.61 -20.83 17.75
CA ALA A 349 4.75 -19.39 17.88
C ALA A 349 5.87 -19.03 18.87
N ALA A 350 5.89 -19.65 20.05
CA ALA A 350 6.91 -19.41 21.07
C ALA A 350 8.32 -19.77 20.58
N VAL A 351 8.48 -20.91 19.88
CA VAL A 351 9.78 -21.29 19.31
C VAL A 351 10.22 -20.30 18.22
N ALA A 352 9.32 -19.93 17.30
CA ALA A 352 9.62 -18.97 16.24
C ALA A 352 9.97 -17.58 16.79
N PHE A 353 9.20 -17.10 17.76
CA PHE A 353 9.43 -15.82 18.42
C PHE A 353 10.73 -15.83 19.23
N GLY A 354 10.99 -16.89 19.98
CA GLY A 354 12.25 -17.08 20.70
C GLY A 354 13.46 -17.04 19.78
N PHE A 355 13.38 -17.67 18.60
CA PHE A 355 14.42 -17.57 17.59
C PHE A 355 14.63 -16.13 17.10
N ALA A 356 13.55 -15.41 16.77
CA ALA A 356 13.65 -14.03 16.32
C ALA A 356 14.23 -13.13 17.43
N ARG A 357 13.79 -13.29 18.67
CA ARG A 357 14.23 -12.52 19.86
C ARG A 357 15.68 -12.78 20.24
N ALA A 358 16.17 -14.02 20.07
CA ALA A 358 17.58 -14.36 20.32
C ALA A 358 18.56 -13.60 19.38
N ASN A 359 18.05 -13.00 18.32
CA ASN A 359 18.80 -12.14 17.42
C ASN A 359 18.28 -10.71 17.47
N GLU A 360 18.94 -9.84 18.21
CA GLU A 360 18.50 -8.45 18.43
C GLU A 360 18.25 -7.66 17.13
N ILE A 361 19.05 -7.92 16.09
CA ILE A 361 18.93 -7.24 14.79
C ILE A 361 17.66 -7.68 14.08
N LEU A 362 17.44 -9.00 14.00
CA LEU A 362 16.25 -9.59 13.40
C LEU A 362 15.00 -9.17 14.18
N TYR A 363 15.05 -9.23 15.51
CA TYR A 363 13.99 -8.78 16.40
C TYR A 363 13.65 -7.30 16.20
N GLY A 364 14.66 -6.44 16.06
CA GLY A 364 14.49 -5.02 15.76
C GLY A 364 13.85 -4.79 14.39
N LEU A 365 14.26 -5.54 13.37
CA LEU A 365 13.67 -5.48 12.03
C LEU A 365 12.22 -5.97 12.00
N CYS A 366 11.84 -6.91 12.87
CA CYS A 366 10.46 -7.37 13.04
C CYS A 366 9.51 -6.29 13.58
N ALA A 367 9.98 -5.08 13.88
CA ALA A 367 9.12 -3.91 14.03
C ALA A 367 8.38 -3.57 12.71
N ILE A 368 8.96 -3.90 11.55
CA ILE A 368 8.34 -3.69 10.24
C ILE A 368 7.45 -4.90 9.93
N PRO A 369 6.12 -4.75 9.82
CA PRO A 369 5.19 -5.87 9.60
C PRO A 369 5.51 -6.75 8.39
N ALA A 370 5.97 -6.16 7.28
CA ALA A 370 6.40 -6.93 6.11
C ALA A 370 7.63 -7.81 6.41
N VAL A 371 8.54 -7.37 7.29
CA VAL A 371 9.67 -8.20 7.70
C VAL A 371 9.21 -9.28 8.67
N SER A 372 8.33 -8.97 9.65
CA SER A 372 7.74 -9.99 10.54
C SER A 372 7.06 -11.09 9.72
N TRP A 373 6.34 -10.72 8.66
CA TRP A 373 5.73 -11.65 7.71
C TRP A 373 6.77 -12.53 7.00
N THR A 374 7.85 -11.94 6.47
CA THR A 374 8.92 -12.68 5.80
C THR A 374 9.59 -13.66 6.77
N VAL A 375 9.91 -13.20 7.98
CA VAL A 375 10.51 -14.02 9.05
C VAL A 375 9.61 -15.19 9.41
N CYS A 376 8.33 -14.93 9.71
CA CYS A 376 7.40 -15.99 10.05
C CYS A 376 7.21 -16.99 8.90
N THR A 377 7.19 -16.51 7.65
CA THR A 377 7.09 -17.36 6.45
C THR A 377 8.29 -18.30 6.32
N VAL A 378 9.51 -17.79 6.50
CA VAL A 378 10.74 -18.59 6.49
C VAL A 378 10.76 -19.57 7.65
N LEU A 379 10.48 -19.12 8.88
CA LEU A 379 10.49 -19.95 10.08
C LEU A 379 9.44 -21.07 10.04
N ARG A 380 8.25 -20.81 9.48
CA ARG A 380 7.22 -21.84 9.28
C ARG A 380 7.73 -23.01 8.45
N GLN A 381 8.61 -22.78 7.48
CA GLN A 381 9.20 -23.85 6.68
C GLN A 381 10.36 -24.54 7.38
N GLU A 382 11.22 -23.79 8.06
CA GLU A 382 12.40 -24.35 8.72
C GLU A 382 12.03 -25.17 9.97
N LEU A 383 11.03 -24.74 10.74
CA LEU A 383 10.49 -25.52 11.87
C LEU A 383 9.90 -26.85 11.42
N CYS A 384 9.32 -26.91 10.21
CA CYS A 384 8.87 -28.17 9.60
C CYS A 384 10.03 -29.06 9.15
N LYS A 385 11.17 -28.49 8.77
CA LYS A 385 12.33 -29.19 8.20
C LYS A 385 13.44 -29.50 9.23
N LYS A 386 13.31 -29.07 10.50
CA LYS A 386 14.30 -29.24 11.59
C LYS A 386 15.73 -28.79 11.20
N LYS A 387 15.84 -27.70 10.44
CA LYS A 387 17.11 -27.17 9.93
C LYS A 387 17.70 -26.09 10.85
N ASN A 388 18.99 -25.80 10.68
CA ASN A 388 19.74 -24.83 11.48
C ASN A 388 19.29 -23.39 11.21
N LEU A 389 18.44 -22.87 12.09
CA LEU A 389 17.94 -21.49 12.04
C LEU A 389 19.05 -20.43 12.17
N PHE A 390 20.20 -20.77 12.78
CA PHE A 390 21.32 -19.85 13.04
C PHE A 390 21.92 -19.20 11.79
N GLU A 391 21.80 -19.83 10.61
CA GLU A 391 22.27 -19.25 9.36
C GLU A 391 21.41 -18.05 8.89
N CYS A 392 20.22 -17.82 9.47
CA CYS A 392 19.23 -16.77 9.13
C CYS A 392 19.46 -15.42 9.83
N SER A 393 20.65 -15.17 10.39
CA SER A 393 20.82 -14.19 11.48
C SER A 393 21.19 -12.75 11.10
N ASN A 394 21.58 -12.44 9.86
CA ASN A 394 22.27 -11.17 9.57
C ASN A 394 21.60 -10.32 8.48
N GLY A 395 20.52 -9.60 8.84
CA GLY A 395 19.97 -8.50 8.04
C GLY A 395 18.73 -8.84 7.19
N ALA A 396 18.02 -7.80 6.76
CA ALA A 396 16.78 -7.93 5.98
C ALA A 396 17.05 -8.59 4.62
N THR A 397 18.20 -8.30 4.00
CA THR A 397 18.60 -8.88 2.72
C THR A 397 18.75 -10.40 2.79
N ARG A 398 19.41 -10.88 3.84
CA ARG A 398 19.64 -12.31 4.03
C ARG A 398 18.33 -13.06 4.22
N MET A 399 17.37 -12.49 4.97
CA MET A 399 16.02 -13.05 5.10
C MET A 399 15.29 -13.13 3.75
N SER A 400 15.40 -12.11 2.90
CA SER A 400 14.82 -12.13 1.56
C SER A 400 15.47 -13.18 0.64
N VAL A 401 16.80 -13.37 0.75
CA VAL A 401 17.52 -14.45 0.04
C VAL A 401 17.08 -15.83 0.53
N PHE A 402 16.90 -16.02 1.84
CA PHE A 402 16.35 -17.26 2.39
C PHE A 402 14.93 -17.52 1.87
N TYR A 403 14.06 -16.51 1.93
CA TYR A 403 12.71 -16.59 1.37
C TYR A 403 12.75 -16.98 -0.11
N LEU A 404 13.60 -16.35 -0.92
CA LEU A 404 13.79 -16.71 -2.32
C LEU A 404 14.26 -18.16 -2.48
N SER A 405 15.25 -18.62 -1.71
CA SER A 405 15.72 -20.01 -1.78
C SER A 405 14.59 -21.02 -1.52
N GLN A 406 13.64 -20.68 -0.63
CA GLN A 406 12.47 -21.52 -0.39
C GLN A 406 11.50 -21.53 -1.58
N LEU A 407 11.27 -20.38 -2.24
CA LEU A 407 10.52 -20.34 -3.49
C LEU A 407 11.17 -21.20 -4.56
N MET A 408 12.51 -21.16 -4.67
CA MET A 408 13.26 -21.96 -5.63
C MET A 408 13.11 -23.46 -5.38
N THR A 409 12.98 -23.90 -4.12
CA THR A 409 12.73 -25.32 -3.78
C THR A 409 11.27 -25.76 -3.97
N ARG A 410 10.30 -24.84 -4.08
CA ARG A 410 8.89 -25.20 -4.31
C ARG A 410 8.61 -25.55 -5.76
N GLY A 411 9.47 -25.14 -6.68
CA GLY A 411 9.41 -25.50 -8.09
C GLY A 411 9.89 -26.91 -8.41
N ASP A 412 9.97 -27.82 -7.44
CA ASP A 412 10.60 -29.16 -7.51
C ASP A 412 10.05 -30.09 -8.62
N ARG A 413 8.94 -29.71 -9.26
CA ARG A 413 8.36 -30.41 -10.42
C ARG A 413 8.84 -29.88 -11.77
N ASN A 414 9.60 -28.79 -11.79
CA ASN A 414 10.02 -28.06 -12.99
C ASN A 414 11.55 -28.05 -13.12
N ASP A 415 12.07 -27.88 -14.34
CA ASP A 415 13.52 -27.76 -14.58
C ASP A 415 14.06 -26.55 -13.79
N PRO A 416 15.06 -26.74 -12.90
CA PRO A 416 15.71 -25.64 -12.19
C PRO A 416 16.17 -24.50 -13.11
N ARG A 417 16.56 -24.80 -14.36
CA ARG A 417 16.96 -23.79 -15.35
C ARG A 417 15.80 -22.89 -15.78
N ASP A 418 14.59 -23.43 -15.88
CA ASP A 418 13.41 -22.65 -16.26
C ASP A 418 13.04 -21.67 -15.14
N LEU A 419 13.13 -22.12 -13.88
CA LEU A 419 12.88 -21.26 -12.72
C LEU A 419 13.93 -20.15 -12.57
N GLN A 420 15.20 -20.44 -12.88
CA GLN A 420 16.26 -19.43 -12.93
C GLN A 420 16.03 -18.40 -14.06
N ARG A 421 15.64 -18.86 -15.26
CA ARG A 421 15.29 -17.96 -16.37
C ARG A 421 14.08 -17.08 -16.01
N LEU A 422 13.06 -17.65 -15.38
CA LEU A 422 11.90 -16.90 -14.89
C LEU A 422 12.32 -15.87 -13.83
N LEU A 423 13.15 -16.26 -12.85
CA LEU A 423 13.65 -15.35 -11.82
C LEU A 423 14.35 -14.12 -12.42
N ARG A 424 15.20 -14.30 -13.45
CA ARG A 424 15.86 -13.18 -14.14
C ARG A 424 14.84 -12.21 -14.76
N LYS A 425 13.81 -12.74 -15.41
CA LYS A 425 12.72 -11.94 -16.00
C LYS A 425 11.90 -11.21 -14.94
N VAL A 426 11.61 -11.88 -13.82
CA VAL A 426 10.94 -11.28 -12.65
C VAL A 426 11.77 -10.15 -12.06
N CYS A 427 13.10 -10.33 -11.93
CA CYS A 427 14.00 -9.30 -11.45
C CYS A 427 14.03 -8.08 -12.40
N SER A 428 14.05 -8.32 -13.72
CA SER A 428 13.95 -7.26 -14.72
C SER A 428 12.63 -6.47 -14.61
N LEU A 429 11.50 -7.18 -14.50
CA LEU A 429 10.18 -6.57 -14.27
C LEU A 429 10.16 -5.73 -12.98
N ALA A 430 10.75 -6.25 -11.90
CA ALA A 430 10.83 -5.56 -10.62
C ALA A 430 11.64 -4.26 -10.70
N ALA A 431 12.82 -4.32 -11.33
CA ALA A 431 13.70 -3.18 -11.54
C ALA A 431 12.97 -2.08 -12.33
N GLU A 432 12.37 -2.43 -13.47
CA GLU A 432 11.59 -1.48 -14.25
C GLU A 432 10.42 -0.89 -13.46
N GLY A 433 9.73 -1.72 -12.67
CA GLY A 433 8.68 -1.27 -11.78
C GLY A 433 9.18 -0.22 -10.78
N VAL A 434 10.34 -0.44 -10.14
CA VAL A 434 10.94 0.54 -9.21
C VAL A 434 11.29 1.85 -9.95
N TRP A 435 11.91 1.77 -11.12
CA TRP A 435 12.27 2.96 -11.90
C TRP A 435 11.06 3.77 -12.36
N LYS A 436 9.99 3.09 -12.76
CA LYS A 436 8.74 3.69 -13.23
C LYS A 436 7.72 3.93 -12.11
N HIS A 437 8.05 3.70 -10.85
CA HIS A 437 7.09 3.73 -9.72
C HIS A 437 5.82 2.89 -9.98
N LYS A 438 5.97 1.78 -10.69
CA LYS A 438 4.92 0.87 -11.11
C LYS A 438 4.90 -0.38 -10.24
N VAL A 439 3.73 -0.69 -9.70
CA VAL A 439 3.48 -1.79 -8.74
C VAL A 439 2.42 -2.78 -9.21
N LEU A 440 1.66 -2.41 -10.25
CA LEU A 440 0.74 -3.27 -10.98
C LEU A 440 1.26 -3.43 -12.41
N PHE A 441 1.24 -4.64 -12.93
CA PHE A 441 1.68 -4.99 -14.28
C PHE A 441 0.53 -5.62 -15.03
N GLU A 442 0.25 -5.17 -16.25
CA GLU A 442 -0.84 -5.69 -17.06
C GLU A 442 -0.48 -7.08 -17.63
N GLU A 443 -1.49 -7.92 -17.87
CA GLU A 443 -1.32 -9.24 -18.49
C GLU A 443 -0.50 -9.19 -19.79
N LYS A 444 -0.71 -8.16 -20.61
CA LYS A 444 0.08 -7.94 -21.82
C LYS A 444 1.57 -7.75 -21.53
N GLU A 445 1.93 -7.03 -20.47
CA GLU A 445 3.34 -6.83 -20.09
C GLU A 445 3.98 -8.10 -19.55
N ILE A 446 3.20 -8.94 -18.85
CA ILE A 446 3.63 -10.26 -18.40
C ILE A 446 3.88 -11.17 -19.62
N ALA A 447 2.96 -11.22 -20.58
CA ALA A 447 3.08 -12.01 -21.79
C ALA A 447 4.24 -11.55 -22.68
N GLU A 448 4.42 -10.24 -22.87
CA GLU A 448 5.51 -9.67 -23.68
C GLU A 448 6.91 -10.03 -23.15
N ARG A 449 7.05 -10.29 -21.85
CA ARG A 449 8.31 -10.74 -21.23
C ARG A 449 8.44 -12.26 -21.18
N GLY A 450 7.43 -13.00 -21.64
CA GLY A 450 7.34 -14.45 -21.50
C GLY A 450 7.40 -14.88 -20.03
N LEU A 451 6.65 -14.18 -19.17
CA LEU A 451 6.41 -14.51 -17.76
C LEU A 451 5.09 -15.27 -17.58
N ASP A 452 4.37 -15.58 -18.65
CA ASP A 452 3.05 -16.20 -18.74
C ASP A 452 3.03 -17.70 -18.40
N GLN A 453 3.88 -18.13 -17.45
CA GLN A 453 3.96 -19.50 -16.96
C GLN A 453 2.96 -19.69 -15.79
N PRO A 454 1.82 -20.36 -15.99
CA PRO A 454 0.73 -20.41 -15.00
C PRO A 454 1.12 -21.10 -13.69
N ASP A 455 2.05 -22.05 -13.74
CA ASP A 455 2.49 -22.81 -12.55
C ASP A 455 3.63 -22.14 -11.77
N LEU A 456 4.35 -21.20 -12.39
CA LEU A 456 5.57 -20.61 -11.83
C LEU A 456 5.44 -19.13 -11.51
N LEU A 457 4.69 -18.36 -12.31
CA LEU A 457 4.45 -16.95 -12.05
C LEU A 457 3.80 -16.68 -10.68
N PRO A 458 2.83 -17.50 -10.20
CA PRO A 458 2.22 -17.31 -8.88
C PRO A 458 3.19 -17.44 -7.69
N LEU A 459 4.39 -18.02 -7.90
CA LEU A 459 5.43 -18.05 -6.87
C LEU A 459 6.02 -16.67 -6.57
N PHE A 460 5.93 -15.74 -7.54
CA PHE A 460 6.55 -14.42 -7.46
C PHE A 460 5.52 -13.28 -7.47
N LEU A 461 4.45 -13.42 -8.25
CA LEU A 461 3.43 -12.39 -8.46
C LEU A 461 2.04 -12.88 -8.07
N ASN A 462 1.27 -11.97 -7.46
CA ASN A 462 -0.16 -12.11 -7.25
C ASN A 462 -0.92 -11.63 -8.48
N GLU A 463 -1.81 -12.48 -8.98
CA GLU A 463 -2.81 -12.11 -9.96
C GLU A 463 -4.05 -11.52 -9.28
N LYS A 464 -4.49 -10.36 -9.78
CA LYS A 464 -5.75 -9.71 -9.43
C LYS A 464 -6.57 -9.60 -10.71
N ILE A 465 -7.69 -10.32 -10.74
CA ILE A 465 -8.63 -10.26 -11.87
C ILE A 465 -9.36 -8.91 -11.77
N THR A 466 -9.05 -7.97 -12.67
CA THR A 466 -9.80 -6.73 -12.80
C THR A 466 -11.18 -7.05 -13.36
N ARG A 467 -12.20 -6.96 -12.52
CA ARG A 467 -13.60 -7.10 -12.97
C ARG A 467 -14.04 -5.83 -13.70
N LYS A 468 -13.45 -5.55 -14.86
CA LYS A 468 -14.08 -4.67 -15.84
C LYS A 468 -14.95 -5.48 -16.79
N VAL A 469 -15.85 -4.75 -17.41
CA VAL A 469 -16.70 -5.14 -18.54
C VAL A 469 -15.81 -5.75 -19.63
N ALA A 470 -15.81 -7.08 -19.74
CA ALA A 470 -15.33 -7.91 -20.86
C ALA A 470 -13.93 -7.68 -21.50
N ASP A 471 -13.20 -6.59 -21.23
CA ASP A 471 -12.11 -6.12 -22.12
C ASP A 471 -10.85 -5.59 -21.40
N GLN A 472 -10.69 -5.82 -20.10
CA GLN A 472 -9.38 -5.61 -19.44
C GLN A 472 -8.97 -6.89 -18.71
N GLY A 473 -7.91 -7.52 -19.23
CA GLY A 473 -7.28 -8.73 -18.71
C GLY A 473 -6.71 -8.58 -17.30
N SER A 474 -6.06 -9.62 -16.77
CA SER A 474 -5.58 -9.64 -15.40
C SER A 474 -4.48 -8.60 -15.12
N VAL A 475 -4.36 -8.15 -13.86
CA VAL A 475 -3.20 -7.36 -13.41
C VAL A 475 -2.42 -8.12 -12.35
N TYR A 476 -1.10 -7.92 -12.34
CA TYR A 476 -0.15 -8.67 -11.53
C TYR A 476 0.61 -7.73 -10.61
N SER A 477 0.96 -8.18 -9.40
CA SER A 477 1.75 -7.40 -8.44
C SER A 477 2.63 -8.30 -7.59
N PHE A 478 3.78 -7.80 -7.14
CA PHE A 478 4.57 -8.51 -6.13
C PHE A 478 3.79 -8.59 -4.81
N THR A 479 4.01 -9.63 -4.00
CA THR A 479 3.31 -9.80 -2.72
C THR A 479 3.44 -8.57 -1.83
N HIS A 480 4.64 -8.00 -1.78
CA HIS A 480 4.94 -6.75 -1.10
C HIS A 480 5.92 -5.93 -1.92
N LEU A 481 5.81 -4.60 -1.84
CA LEU A 481 6.78 -3.70 -2.47
C LEU A 481 8.21 -3.98 -2.01
N HIS A 482 8.41 -4.34 -0.74
CA HIS A 482 9.71 -4.72 -0.21
C HIS A 482 10.34 -5.89 -0.99
N LEU A 483 9.53 -6.86 -1.44
CA LEU A 483 10.02 -7.95 -2.30
C LEU A 483 10.30 -7.46 -3.73
N GLN A 484 9.50 -6.53 -4.25
CA GLN A 484 9.80 -5.89 -5.54
C GLN A 484 11.14 -5.13 -5.48
N GLU A 485 11.40 -4.36 -4.43
CA GLU A 485 12.67 -3.66 -4.20
C GLU A 485 13.84 -4.65 -4.06
N PHE A 486 13.62 -5.79 -3.39
CA PHE A 486 14.59 -6.88 -3.31
C PHE A 486 14.90 -7.51 -4.68
N PHE A 487 13.87 -7.86 -5.46
CA PHE A 487 14.06 -8.43 -6.80
C PHE A 487 14.68 -7.42 -7.77
N ALA A 488 14.38 -6.12 -7.60
CA ALA A 488 15.05 -5.05 -8.33
C ALA A 488 16.54 -4.95 -7.97
N ALA A 489 16.91 -5.12 -6.69
CA ALA A 489 18.31 -5.16 -6.29
C ALA A 489 19.03 -6.41 -6.85
N LEU A 490 18.34 -7.55 -6.84
CA LEU A 490 18.84 -8.80 -7.40
C LEU A 490 19.10 -8.69 -8.91
N PHE A 491 18.28 -7.95 -9.65
CA PHE A 491 18.52 -7.64 -11.06
C PHE A 491 19.92 -7.07 -11.32
N TYR A 492 20.35 -6.10 -10.51
CA TYR A 492 21.67 -5.49 -10.61
C TYR A 492 22.81 -6.38 -10.11
N ALA A 493 22.51 -7.33 -9.23
CA ALA A 493 23.49 -8.23 -8.63
C ALA A 493 23.76 -9.48 -9.50
N LEU A 494 22.77 -9.96 -10.26
CA LEU A 494 22.88 -11.19 -11.05
C LEU A 494 23.81 -11.04 -12.25
N GLU A 495 24.66 -12.04 -12.49
CA GLU A 495 25.44 -12.17 -13.72
C GLU A 495 24.54 -12.23 -14.96
N ASP A 496 25.03 -11.78 -16.10
CA ASP A 496 24.32 -11.94 -17.37
C ASP A 496 24.29 -13.41 -17.79
N ASP A 497 23.24 -13.79 -18.52
CA ASP A 497 23.13 -15.14 -19.05
C ASP A 497 23.84 -15.18 -20.41
N GLU A 498 24.98 -15.89 -20.51
CA GLU A 498 25.68 -16.08 -21.77
C GLU A 498 24.85 -16.98 -22.70
N GLY A 499 23.90 -16.38 -23.43
CA GLY A 499 23.03 -17.07 -24.37
C GLY A 499 21.56 -16.63 -24.39
N ALA A 500 21.14 -15.71 -23.51
CA ALA A 500 19.83 -15.11 -23.63
C ALA A 500 19.85 -14.02 -24.71
N ASP A 501 19.05 -14.19 -25.76
CA ASP A 501 18.76 -13.13 -26.72
C ASP A 501 18.25 -11.93 -25.92
N GLY A 502 19.04 -10.86 -25.86
CA GLY A 502 18.79 -9.74 -24.95
C GLY A 502 17.46 -9.10 -25.29
N ASP A 503 16.54 -9.01 -24.33
CA ASP A 503 15.31 -8.24 -24.51
C ASP A 503 15.70 -6.77 -24.79
N PRO A 504 15.45 -6.22 -25.99
CA PRO A 504 15.83 -4.85 -26.34
C PRO A 504 15.13 -3.81 -25.46
N ARG A 505 14.07 -4.20 -24.74
CA ARG A 505 13.31 -3.35 -23.81
C ARG A 505 13.78 -3.48 -22.37
N ALA A 506 14.71 -4.40 -22.07
CA ALA A 506 15.22 -4.56 -20.71
C ALA A 506 15.98 -3.32 -20.27
N LEU A 507 15.75 -2.94 -19.01
CA LEU A 507 16.50 -1.86 -18.37
C LEU A 507 18.01 -2.20 -18.38
N PRO A 508 18.91 -1.26 -18.68
CA PRO A 508 20.34 -1.50 -18.54
C PRO A 508 20.72 -1.84 -17.09
N LYS A 509 21.56 -2.87 -16.90
CA LYS A 509 22.17 -3.19 -15.59
C LYS A 509 23.29 -2.22 -15.25
N ASP A 510 22.95 -0.94 -15.10
CA ASP A 510 23.90 0.11 -14.73
C ASP A 510 23.75 0.46 -13.25
N VAL A 511 24.67 -0.06 -12.43
CA VAL A 511 24.74 0.23 -11.00
C VAL A 511 25.12 1.68 -10.73
N LYS A 512 25.96 2.31 -11.58
CA LYS A 512 26.38 3.70 -11.37
C LYS A 512 25.20 4.64 -11.54
N ALA A 513 24.43 4.45 -12.61
CA ALA A 513 23.21 5.22 -12.84
C ALA A 513 22.22 5.09 -11.66
N LEU A 514 22.06 3.88 -11.08
CA LEU A 514 21.23 3.66 -9.89
C LEU A 514 21.70 4.52 -8.69
N LEU A 515 23.01 4.52 -8.42
CA LEU A 515 23.61 5.23 -7.29
C LEU A 515 23.60 6.76 -7.47
N GLU A 516 23.85 7.23 -8.69
CA GLU A 516 23.78 8.65 -9.07
C GLU A 516 22.37 9.19 -8.87
N ASN A 517 21.36 8.51 -9.42
CA ASN A 517 19.96 8.91 -9.27
C ASN A 517 19.53 8.99 -7.80
N TYR A 518 19.93 8.03 -6.97
CA TYR A 518 19.65 8.06 -5.53
C TYR A 518 20.35 9.21 -4.80
N SER A 519 21.56 9.57 -5.24
CA SER A 519 22.32 10.68 -4.67
C SER A 519 21.67 12.03 -5.01
N GLU A 520 21.18 12.17 -6.24
CA GLU A 520 20.62 13.42 -6.77
C GLU A 520 19.19 13.70 -6.26
N SER A 521 18.28 12.74 -6.40
CA SER A 521 16.84 13.03 -6.17
C SER A 521 15.99 11.82 -5.77
N ARG A 522 16.40 10.60 -6.16
CA ARG A 522 15.60 9.38 -6.02
C ARG A 522 15.83 8.67 -4.68
N LYS A 523 15.59 9.35 -3.56
CA LYS A 523 15.74 8.76 -2.20
C LYS A 523 14.84 7.54 -1.97
N ASP A 524 13.80 7.36 -2.78
CA ASP A 524 12.97 6.17 -2.83
C ASP A 524 13.72 4.89 -3.25
N LEU A 525 14.91 5.01 -3.86
CA LEU A 525 15.78 3.88 -4.23
C LEU A 525 16.58 3.30 -3.04
N ASN A 526 16.54 3.94 -1.86
CA ASN A 526 17.26 3.48 -0.68
C ASN A 526 17.07 1.98 -0.40
N PRO A 527 15.83 1.43 -0.35
CA PRO A 527 15.64 0.00 -0.05
C PRO A 527 16.35 -0.90 -1.06
N THR A 528 16.26 -0.58 -2.35
CA THR A 528 16.92 -1.31 -3.45
C THR A 528 18.43 -1.29 -3.29
N ILE A 529 19.03 -0.12 -3.01
CA ILE A 529 20.48 0.01 -2.81
C ILE A 529 20.91 -0.75 -1.57
N ARG A 530 20.15 -0.66 -0.48
CA ARG A 530 20.42 -1.38 0.76
C ARG A 530 20.42 -2.90 0.55
N PHE A 531 19.46 -3.44 -0.21
CA PHE A 531 19.48 -4.84 -0.63
C PHE A 531 20.68 -5.18 -1.52
N LEU A 532 21.07 -4.29 -2.43
CA LEU A 532 22.22 -4.51 -3.29
C LEU A 532 23.52 -4.67 -2.50
N PHE A 533 23.74 -3.86 -1.45
CA PHE A 533 24.85 -4.04 -0.53
C PHE A 533 24.82 -5.42 0.16
N GLY A 534 23.68 -5.83 0.72
CA GLY A 534 23.59 -7.13 1.39
C GLY A 534 23.78 -8.33 0.44
N LEU A 535 23.31 -8.21 -0.81
CA LEU A 535 23.44 -9.22 -1.86
C LEU A 535 24.90 -9.43 -2.29
N LEU A 536 25.70 -8.37 -2.26
CA LEU A 536 27.10 -8.37 -2.69
C LEU A 536 28.09 -8.73 -1.57
N SER A 537 27.60 -9.02 -0.37
CA SER A 537 28.42 -9.63 0.67
C SER A 537 28.84 -11.05 0.28
N GLN A 538 30.08 -11.42 0.60
CA GLN A 538 30.68 -12.70 0.26
C GLN A 538 29.84 -13.87 0.75
N LYS A 539 29.33 -13.78 1.99
CA LYS A 539 28.47 -14.81 2.59
C LYS A 539 27.14 -14.98 1.84
N THR A 540 26.58 -13.90 1.31
CA THR A 540 25.31 -13.96 0.57
C THR A 540 25.54 -14.50 -0.84
N ILE A 541 26.62 -14.08 -1.51
CA ILE A 541 27.03 -14.62 -2.81
C ILE A 541 27.21 -16.14 -2.72
N GLU A 542 28.00 -16.64 -1.76
CA GLU A 542 28.24 -18.07 -1.54
C GLU A 542 26.95 -18.85 -1.26
N TYR A 543 26.07 -18.29 -0.42
CA TYR A 543 24.80 -18.93 -0.09
C TYR A 543 23.85 -18.97 -1.30
N ALA A 544 23.73 -17.87 -2.05
CA ALA A 544 22.86 -17.78 -3.22
C ALA A 544 23.32 -18.72 -4.34
N ASP A 545 24.63 -18.81 -4.60
CA ASP A 545 25.20 -19.74 -5.59
C ASP A 545 24.84 -21.20 -5.25
N LYS A 546 24.93 -21.57 -3.97
CA LYS A 546 24.60 -22.91 -3.49
C LYS A 546 23.10 -23.24 -3.51
N THR A 547 22.21 -22.26 -3.33
CA THR A 547 20.79 -22.51 -3.02
C THR A 547 19.79 -22.05 -4.08
N ILE A 548 20.10 -20.99 -4.81
CA ILE A 548 19.23 -20.41 -5.86
C ILE A 548 19.71 -20.87 -7.25
N GLY A 549 21.01 -21.14 -7.38
CA GLY A 549 21.65 -21.55 -8.63
C GLY A 549 21.81 -20.44 -9.67
N CYS A 550 21.49 -19.19 -9.29
CA CYS A 550 21.87 -18.00 -10.05
C CYS A 550 23.13 -17.39 -9.43
N ARG A 551 24.14 -17.11 -10.27
CA ARG A 551 25.38 -16.46 -9.83
C ARG A 551 25.18 -14.95 -9.63
N ILE A 552 25.67 -14.48 -8.49
CA ILE A 552 25.76 -13.05 -8.17
C ILE A 552 27.17 -12.57 -8.54
N SER A 553 27.24 -11.50 -9.34
CA SER A 553 28.50 -10.93 -9.78
C SER A 553 29.09 -10.01 -8.73
N PRO A 554 30.36 -10.18 -8.31
CA PRO A 554 31.00 -9.25 -7.39
C PRO A 554 31.40 -7.91 -8.05
N ARG A 555 31.24 -7.76 -9.37
CA ARG A 555 31.72 -6.59 -10.14
C ARG A 555 31.24 -5.24 -9.60
N ALA A 556 29.99 -5.19 -9.14
CA ALA A 556 29.39 -3.97 -8.60
C ALA A 556 29.99 -3.54 -7.25
N ARG A 557 30.74 -4.40 -6.55
CA ARG A 557 31.33 -4.08 -5.23
C ARG A 557 32.27 -2.87 -5.28
N ASP A 558 33.10 -2.80 -6.32
CA ASP A 558 34.05 -1.71 -6.48
C ASP A 558 33.34 -0.39 -6.81
N ASP A 559 32.24 -0.44 -7.56
CA ASP A 559 31.41 0.73 -7.83
C ASP A 559 30.72 1.23 -6.56
N LEU A 560 30.16 0.33 -5.73
CA LEU A 560 29.58 0.68 -4.43
C LEU A 560 30.62 1.32 -3.49
N LEU A 561 31.84 0.76 -3.44
CA LEU A 561 32.90 1.28 -2.59
C LEU A 561 33.31 2.69 -3.03
N ARG A 562 33.60 2.88 -4.33
CA ARG A 562 33.95 4.19 -4.89
C ARG A 562 32.86 5.22 -4.65
N TRP A 563 31.61 4.83 -4.83
CA TRP A 563 30.48 5.71 -4.62
C TRP A 563 30.35 6.15 -3.16
N LEU A 564 30.49 5.24 -2.19
CA LEU A 564 30.47 5.59 -0.76
C LEU A 564 31.61 6.53 -0.38
N GLN A 565 32.82 6.27 -0.88
CA GLN A 565 33.99 7.12 -0.64
C GLN A 565 33.84 8.51 -1.28
N GLY A 566 33.09 8.61 -2.37
CA GLY A 566 32.80 9.86 -3.08
C GLY A 566 31.67 10.70 -2.46
N ARG A 567 30.89 10.17 -1.52
CA ARG A 567 29.81 10.92 -0.84
C ARG A 567 30.40 12.09 -0.04
N HIS A 568 30.31 13.30 -0.58
CA HIS A 568 30.76 14.48 0.14
C HIS A 568 29.83 14.78 1.32
N GLY A 569 30.41 15.05 2.49
CA GLY A 569 29.65 15.39 3.70
C GLY A 569 28.93 16.71 3.54
N GLY A 570 27.64 16.66 3.20
CA GLY A 570 26.67 17.75 3.31
C GLY A 570 26.96 19.02 2.49
N GLY A 571 26.30 19.15 1.34
CA GLY A 571 26.19 20.41 0.60
C GLY A 571 26.14 20.22 -0.90
N SER A 572 25.14 20.82 -1.54
CA SER A 572 24.89 20.88 -2.97
C SER A 572 26.16 20.93 -3.83
N HIS A 573 26.12 20.25 -4.99
CA HIS A 573 27.12 20.41 -6.05
C HIS A 573 27.47 21.89 -6.25
N PRO A 574 28.76 22.28 -6.31
CA PRO A 574 29.09 23.57 -6.86
C PRO A 574 28.72 23.52 -8.35
N GLY A 575 27.78 24.38 -8.76
CA GLY A 575 27.53 24.61 -10.19
C GLY A 575 28.85 24.93 -10.92
N PRO A 576 28.94 24.68 -12.23
CA PRO A 576 30.19 24.81 -12.96
C PRO A 576 30.54 26.29 -13.13
N ALA A 577 31.18 26.90 -12.13
CA ALA A 577 32.07 28.07 -12.18
C ALA A 577 32.21 28.71 -10.79
N MET A 578 32.97 28.10 -9.88
CA MET A 578 33.66 28.87 -8.86
C MET A 578 35.05 28.27 -8.66
N LYS A 579 36.08 29.04 -9.02
CA LYS A 579 37.48 28.71 -8.71
C LYS A 579 37.64 28.77 -7.19
N VAL A 580 37.50 27.63 -6.53
CA VAL A 580 37.90 27.47 -5.13
C VAL A 580 39.42 27.38 -5.10
N SER A 581 40.05 28.11 -4.17
CA SER A 581 41.50 28.19 -4.05
C SER A 581 42.08 26.85 -3.58
N GLU A 582 43.28 26.50 -4.06
CA GLU A 582 44.00 25.26 -3.74
C GLU A 582 44.30 25.08 -2.23
N LEU A 583 44.20 26.16 -1.44
CA LEU A 583 44.34 26.14 0.01
C LEU A 583 43.05 25.75 0.75
N ASP A 584 41.88 26.10 0.23
CA ASP A 584 40.58 25.74 0.83
C ASP A 584 40.24 24.26 0.61
N MET A 585 40.76 23.64 -0.45
CA MET A 585 40.67 22.19 -0.68
C MET A 585 41.42 21.37 0.39
N LYS A 586 42.59 21.84 0.84
CA LYS A 586 43.40 21.12 1.84
C LYS A 586 42.84 21.19 3.26
N VAL A 587 42.01 22.18 3.57
CA VAL A 587 41.38 22.32 4.90
C VAL A 587 40.05 21.55 4.98
N SER A 588 39.36 21.30 3.85
CA SER A 588 38.08 20.56 3.83
C SER A 588 38.23 19.04 3.77
N GLU A 589 39.33 18.51 3.20
CA GLU A 589 39.61 17.06 3.17
C GLU A 589 39.82 16.44 4.57
N LEU A 590 40.25 17.25 5.55
CA LEU A 590 40.60 16.77 6.89
C LEU A 590 39.42 16.63 7.86
N ASP A 591 38.19 17.01 7.46
CA ASP A 591 37.05 17.08 8.38
C ASP A 591 35.73 16.56 7.78
N MET A 592 35.81 15.71 6.74
CA MET A 592 34.64 15.09 6.11
C MET A 592 33.90 14.20 7.11
N LYS A 593 32.60 14.49 7.31
CA LYS A 593 31.75 13.77 8.27
C LYS A 593 30.62 13.06 7.55
N VAL A 594 30.32 11.84 8.01
CA VAL A 594 29.11 11.12 7.59
C VAL A 594 27.92 11.71 8.35
N SER A 595 26.98 12.29 7.61
CA SER A 595 25.75 12.88 8.15
C SER A 595 24.48 12.13 7.76
N GLU A 596 24.57 11.19 6.81
CA GLU A 596 23.44 10.37 6.37
C GLU A 596 23.46 9.00 7.06
N LEU A 597 22.37 8.66 7.74
CA LEU A 597 22.22 7.38 8.43
C LEU A 597 22.27 6.17 7.48
N ASP A 598 21.79 6.37 6.25
CA ASP A 598 21.74 5.37 5.18
C ASP A 598 23.11 4.74 4.90
N THR A 599 24.19 5.51 5.01
CA THR A 599 25.57 5.02 4.87
C THR A 599 25.86 3.88 5.84
N PHE A 600 25.43 4.02 7.10
CA PHE A 600 25.63 2.99 8.11
C PHE A 600 24.76 1.76 7.83
N HIS A 601 23.54 1.95 7.33
CA HIS A 601 22.66 0.84 6.96
C HIS A 601 23.23 0.01 5.80
N PHE A 602 23.79 0.67 4.78
CA PHE A 602 24.42 0.00 3.64
C PHE A 602 25.60 -0.88 4.07
N LEU A 603 26.50 -0.32 4.89
CA LEU A 603 27.66 -1.04 5.42
C LEU A 603 27.25 -2.18 6.35
N PHE A 604 26.17 -1.96 7.12
CA PHE A 604 25.64 -2.98 8.02
C PHE A 604 24.97 -4.14 7.28
N GLU A 605 24.23 -3.90 6.18
CA GLU A 605 23.72 -4.99 5.33
C GLU A 605 24.86 -5.73 4.61
N MET A 606 25.91 -5.03 4.16
CA MET A 606 27.11 -5.68 3.61
C MET A 606 27.79 -6.58 4.66
N ASN A 607 27.76 -6.18 5.93
CA ASN A 607 28.25 -6.93 7.09
C ASN A 607 29.68 -7.48 6.91
N GLU A 608 30.54 -6.71 6.24
CA GLU A 608 31.94 -7.04 6.01
C GLU A 608 32.85 -5.99 6.61
N LYS A 609 33.64 -6.41 7.62
CA LYS A 609 34.55 -5.53 8.36
C LYS A 609 35.58 -4.84 7.46
N GLY A 610 36.18 -5.60 6.53
CA GLY A 610 37.17 -5.09 5.59
C GLY A 610 36.59 -4.02 4.67
N PHE A 611 35.44 -4.31 4.05
CA PHE A 611 34.73 -3.34 3.21
C PHE A 611 34.34 -2.09 3.99
N THR A 612 33.82 -2.25 5.21
CA THR A 612 33.41 -1.14 6.10
C THR A 612 34.58 -0.22 6.42
N ARG A 613 35.75 -0.77 6.76
CA ARG A 613 36.98 0.00 6.99
C ARG A 613 37.38 0.79 5.76
N SER A 614 37.38 0.16 4.58
CA SER A 614 37.73 0.83 3.33
C SER A 614 36.75 1.93 2.96
N ALA A 615 35.45 1.71 3.15
CA ALA A 615 34.41 2.68 2.83
C ALA A 615 34.45 3.92 3.74
N LEU A 616 34.77 3.73 5.03
CA LEU A 616 34.83 4.82 6.02
C LEU A 616 36.18 5.55 6.07
N ALA A 617 37.23 5.01 5.44
CA ALA A 617 38.57 5.57 5.47
C ALA A 617 38.69 7.05 5.06
N PRO A 618 37.90 7.58 4.09
CA PRO A 618 37.97 9.01 3.74
C PRO A 618 37.36 9.95 4.78
N PHE A 619 36.61 9.46 5.76
CA PHE A 619 35.83 10.26 6.68
C PHE A 619 36.49 10.37 8.06
N ALA A 620 36.45 11.56 8.65
CA ALA A 620 37.04 11.87 9.96
C ALA A 620 36.05 11.69 11.13
N GLY A 621 34.75 11.60 10.86
CA GLY A 621 33.75 11.48 11.93
C GLY A 621 32.30 11.39 11.49
N VAL A 622 31.41 11.40 12.49
CA VAL A 622 29.95 11.36 12.33
C VAL A 622 29.34 12.66 12.84
N ASP A 623 28.37 13.22 12.12
CA ASP A 623 27.51 14.32 12.58
C ASP A 623 26.04 14.02 12.25
N LEU A 624 25.33 13.39 13.19
CA LEU A 624 23.90 13.14 13.10
C LEU A 624 23.14 14.17 13.93
N ARG A 625 22.05 14.69 13.37
CA ARG A 625 21.23 15.73 14.00
C ARG A 625 19.75 15.36 13.98
N ASP A 626 19.10 15.50 15.13
CA ASP A 626 17.66 15.34 15.33
C ASP A 626 17.09 14.00 14.83
N VAL A 627 17.92 12.95 14.86
CA VAL A 627 17.55 11.59 14.42
C VAL A 627 17.01 10.77 15.58
N LYS A 628 15.84 10.14 15.38
CA LYS A 628 15.32 9.10 16.28
C LYS A 628 15.87 7.74 15.86
N LEU A 629 16.83 7.22 16.63
CA LEU A 629 17.55 5.98 16.35
C LEU A 629 16.77 4.76 16.85
N THR A 630 16.26 3.97 15.91
CA THR A 630 15.68 2.64 16.16
C THR A 630 16.76 1.65 16.61
N LEU A 631 16.37 0.46 17.09
CA LEU A 631 17.33 -0.60 17.42
C LEU A 631 18.21 -0.99 16.22
N TYR A 632 17.63 -0.99 15.01
CA TYR A 632 18.39 -1.25 13.79
C TYR A 632 19.42 -0.15 13.51
N ASP A 633 19.04 1.12 13.68
CA ASP A 633 19.95 2.25 13.49
C ASP A 633 21.11 2.21 14.47
N GLN A 634 20.82 1.88 15.74
CA GLN A 634 21.82 1.73 16.79
C GLN A 634 22.78 0.57 16.49
N ALA A 635 22.27 -0.56 16.01
CA ALA A 635 23.09 -1.71 15.63
C ALA A 635 23.99 -1.39 14.43
N ALA A 636 23.44 -0.75 13.39
CA ALA A 636 24.19 -0.34 12.20
C ALA A 636 25.28 0.68 12.53
N LEU A 637 24.93 1.71 13.31
CA LEU A 637 25.87 2.73 13.78
C LEU A 637 26.95 2.09 14.65
N SER A 638 26.58 1.25 15.63
CA SER A 638 27.55 0.57 16.51
C SER A 638 28.50 -0.34 15.73
N PHE A 639 28.01 -1.08 14.73
CA PHE A 639 28.85 -1.93 13.89
C PHE A 639 29.89 -1.08 13.14
N CYS A 640 29.45 0.00 12.49
CA CYS A 640 30.33 0.85 11.70
C CYS A 640 31.37 1.57 12.57
N LEU A 641 30.95 2.13 13.71
CA LEU A 641 31.86 2.83 14.63
C LEU A 641 32.96 1.91 15.18
N ARG A 642 32.66 0.62 15.42
CA ARG A 642 33.65 -0.37 15.89
C ARG A 642 34.70 -0.70 14.82
N GLU A 643 34.32 -0.61 13.55
CA GLU A 643 35.21 -0.91 12.43
C GLU A 643 35.87 0.35 11.84
N TRP A 644 35.55 1.56 12.33
CA TRP A 644 36.06 2.81 11.80
C TRP A 644 37.46 3.12 12.33
N VAL A 645 38.47 2.79 11.54
CA VAL A 645 39.87 3.11 11.82
C VAL A 645 40.10 4.60 11.60
N GLY A 646 40.58 5.32 12.62
CA GLY A 646 40.84 6.76 12.52
C GLY A 646 39.63 7.66 12.81
N LEU A 647 38.56 7.12 13.40
CA LEU A 647 37.41 7.89 13.87
C LEU A 647 37.86 8.99 14.85
N GLY A 648 37.77 10.25 14.44
CA GLY A 648 38.17 11.40 15.25
C GLY A 648 37.04 11.96 16.12
N ARG A 649 35.81 12.05 15.58
CA ARG A 649 34.67 12.67 16.28
C ARG A 649 33.35 11.97 15.98
N VAL A 650 32.54 11.78 17.03
CA VAL A 650 31.11 11.40 16.92
C VAL A 650 30.28 12.53 17.53
N ALA A 651 29.45 13.18 16.71
CA ALA A 651 28.50 14.19 17.13
C ALA A 651 27.08 13.69 16.88
N LEU A 652 26.31 13.53 17.96
CA LEU A 652 24.89 13.16 17.94
C LEU A 652 24.12 14.29 18.64
N ARG A 653 23.55 15.22 17.88
CA ARG A 653 22.88 16.42 18.42
C ARG A 653 21.37 16.26 18.31
N GLY A 654 20.63 16.38 19.41
CA GLY A 654 19.17 16.21 19.38
C GLY A 654 18.70 14.79 19.00
N CYS A 655 19.61 13.82 18.90
CA CYS A 655 19.26 12.43 18.62
C CYS A 655 18.60 11.77 19.84
N SER A 656 17.62 10.91 19.60
CA SER A 656 16.99 10.07 20.62
C SER A 656 17.24 8.60 20.34
N PHE A 657 17.35 7.79 21.39
CA PHE A 657 17.63 6.35 21.29
C PHE A 657 16.41 5.58 21.77
N HIS A 658 16.04 4.55 21.02
CA HIS A 658 15.10 3.55 21.51
C HIS A 658 15.74 2.78 22.67
N GLN A 659 15.15 2.86 23.87
CA GLN A 659 15.52 2.03 25.01
C GLN A 659 14.80 0.69 24.92
N GLN A 660 15.54 -0.39 25.10
CA GLN A 660 15.00 -1.73 25.33
C GLN A 660 14.41 -1.76 26.75
N ASP A 661 13.22 -2.30 26.94
CA ASP A 661 12.59 -2.33 28.27
C ASP A 661 13.41 -3.26 29.18
N PRO A 662 13.72 -2.91 30.45
CA PRO A 662 14.51 -3.77 31.33
C PRO A 662 13.86 -5.13 31.64
N GLU A 663 12.53 -5.25 31.49
CA GLU A 663 11.81 -6.53 31.56
C GLU A 663 12.02 -7.40 30.30
N GLU A 664 12.69 -6.88 29.27
CA GLU A 664 13.02 -7.56 28.00
C GLU A 664 14.37 -8.29 28.02
N GLU A 665 15.01 -8.52 29.18
CA GLU A 665 16.18 -9.41 29.24
C GLU A 665 15.82 -10.80 28.64
N PRO A 666 16.66 -11.36 27.76
CA PRO A 666 16.41 -12.68 27.20
C PRO A 666 16.41 -13.68 28.35
N ALA A 667 15.31 -14.44 28.49
CA ALA A 667 15.31 -15.64 29.32
C ALA A 667 16.53 -16.48 28.91
N ALA A 668 17.42 -16.70 29.86
CA ALA A 668 18.69 -17.37 29.64
C ALA A 668 18.48 -18.67 28.84
N SER A 669 19.18 -18.75 27.70
CA SER A 669 19.51 -19.97 26.95
C SER A 669 18.39 -21.00 26.75
N LEU A 670 17.85 -21.06 25.53
CA LEU A 670 17.27 -22.31 25.02
C LEU A 670 18.35 -23.42 25.06
N PRO A 671 18.04 -24.65 25.50
CA PRO A 671 19.00 -25.74 25.54
C PRO A 671 19.54 -26.05 24.13
N GLN A 672 20.84 -26.34 24.07
CA GLN A 672 21.61 -26.68 22.85
C GLN A 672 21.03 -27.82 22.04
#